data_AF-A0A2P7YR90-F1
#
_entry.id   AF-A0A2P7YR90-F1
#
_cell.length_a   1.000
_cell.length_b   1.000
_cell.length_c   1.000
_cell.angle_alpha   90.00
_cell.angle_beta   90.00
_cell.angle_gamma   90.00
#
_symmetry.space_group_name_H-M   'P 1'
#
loop_
_entity.id
_entity.type
_entity.pdbx_description
1 polymer ?
#
loop_
_entity_poly.entity_id
_entity_poly.type
_entity_poly.pdbx_seq_one_letter_code
_entity_poly.pdbx_strand_id
1 'polypeptide(L)'
;MNAALEILAIPTRSSSFKRAPLQEAAQVQIVQFMATRSPPLDLSRKGYRSIVSVQLMMKKTPEERRWTQLQSLSWPPWKEDKTGMDSNIGPEQGMSNAFHALSRMKEVGYVMRGWEDVARIYAGWDTDRSPTVQTRQFLGPVQDWQAETVRWGARIRTTRTLREAWAAFQAYQDSGARLSSTVCQVMVEKLLFDMKREVEVKEQPGHRYDSNKPHRFANTWMPGQESIEILPGEGREVWPAPPSAHQEIYTRTPPPTLHEFLSLMDDHEVTFDDGALSFLLPTVPDWESVVALLRRGRSEYVRKSHGDLMHFAKWCDSLPTSLRSLIFQRLLQFPAKYIPYSKNDQAHCIRVDNISLNYTTLALAFSFLQKEQNLDSNLPVYFIVTLARQAGLTKFNASLTDKRNAEAGLIEFQESFGSRGDEIVVYRPQLERMVALRMALNIVNLLRGRQYSLGTDAVTRLLLVAFNAAQSARSVLLDVGKRLSDGDDSDLSAEATRILVDESQKILSLISFEIRPLFFQLVDAPVEPADQSIMPRLSMAPGPAMLHAAIRCFGAANDFEGIVELMRLMRDYWTELNAALVQDRNGQVMFRRVLAATQLFLTVGGDAARRDLSREHIREIFVNDFSAGHDKAEPGVVREIYKIAQAMEDKWGQWPTMEEVENYIMNRKERSGKL
;
A
#
# COMPACT_ATOMS: atom_id res chain seq x y z
N MET A 1 -18.43 -13.42 -24.73
CA MET A 1 -16.98 -13.13 -24.85
C MET A 1 -16.65 -11.64 -24.72
N ASN A 2 -17.15 -10.75 -25.58
CA ASN A 2 -16.92 -9.29 -25.42
C ASN A 2 -17.27 -8.73 -24.02
N ALA A 3 -18.41 -9.15 -23.43
CA ALA A 3 -18.77 -8.76 -22.07
C ALA A 3 -17.81 -9.33 -20.99
N ALA A 4 -17.23 -10.50 -21.23
CA ALA A 4 -16.22 -11.07 -20.32
C ALA A 4 -14.91 -10.27 -20.37
N LEU A 5 -14.50 -9.80 -21.56
CA LEU A 5 -13.37 -8.87 -21.68
C LEU A 5 -13.60 -7.58 -20.89
N GLU A 6 -14.83 -7.03 -20.93
CA GLU A 6 -15.23 -5.82 -20.19
C GLU A 6 -15.12 -6.03 -18.68
N ILE A 7 -15.60 -7.16 -18.17
CA ILE A 7 -15.48 -7.50 -16.74
C ILE A 7 -14.01 -7.67 -16.34
N LEU A 8 -13.20 -8.37 -17.15
CA LEU A 8 -11.77 -8.57 -16.88
C LEU A 8 -10.94 -7.28 -16.99
N ALA A 9 -11.41 -6.27 -17.70
CA ALA A 9 -10.75 -4.97 -17.78
C ALA A 9 -10.94 -4.11 -16.51
N ILE A 10 -11.92 -4.43 -15.66
CA ILE A 10 -12.13 -3.75 -14.39
C ILE A 10 -10.92 -4.04 -13.49
N PRO A 11 -10.17 -3.03 -13.02
CA PRO A 11 -8.97 -3.27 -12.25
C PRO A 11 -9.29 -3.98 -10.94
N THR A 12 -8.40 -4.88 -10.56
CA THR A 12 -8.49 -5.51 -9.24
C THR A 12 -8.43 -4.46 -8.13
N ARG A 13 -9.21 -4.65 -7.06
CA ARG A 13 -9.32 -3.68 -5.94
C ARG A 13 -7.98 -3.37 -5.27
N SER A 14 -7.11 -4.38 -5.16
CA SER A 14 -5.80 -4.28 -4.53
C SER A 14 -4.68 -4.40 -5.56
N SER A 15 -3.70 -3.50 -5.51
CA SER A 15 -2.52 -3.56 -6.39
C SER A 15 -2.86 -3.65 -7.88
N SER A 16 -3.85 -2.87 -8.33
CA SER A 16 -4.44 -2.92 -9.69
C SER A 16 -3.39 -3.03 -10.80
N PHE A 17 -2.43 -2.11 -10.81
CA PHE A 17 -1.33 -2.06 -11.79
C PHE A 17 -0.36 -3.23 -11.70
N LYS A 18 -0.21 -3.88 -10.54
CA LYS A 18 0.64 -5.08 -10.39
C LYS A 18 -0.06 -6.33 -10.90
N ARG A 19 -1.40 -6.35 -10.90
CA ARG A 19 -2.22 -7.48 -11.33
C ARG A 19 -2.69 -7.37 -12.79
N ALA A 20 -2.42 -6.25 -13.45
CA ALA A 20 -2.71 -6.06 -14.89
C ALA A 20 -2.18 -7.21 -15.78
N PRO A 21 -0.97 -7.80 -15.55
CA PRO A 21 -0.52 -8.95 -16.35
C PRO A 21 -1.41 -10.18 -16.24
N LEU A 22 -2.04 -10.42 -15.08
CA LEU A 22 -3.01 -11.51 -14.93
C LEU A 22 -4.30 -11.22 -15.70
N GLN A 23 -4.74 -9.95 -15.70
CA GLN A 23 -5.91 -9.52 -16.48
C GLN A 23 -5.63 -9.65 -17.98
N GLU A 24 -4.43 -9.28 -18.43
CA GLU A 24 -3.99 -9.44 -19.81
C GLU A 24 -3.96 -10.92 -20.21
N ALA A 25 -3.30 -11.78 -19.43
CA ALA A 25 -3.23 -13.21 -19.71
C ALA A 25 -4.62 -13.84 -19.86
N ALA A 26 -5.57 -13.47 -18.98
CA ALA A 26 -6.96 -13.91 -19.10
C ALA A 26 -7.65 -13.37 -20.36
N GLN A 27 -7.43 -12.11 -20.72
CA GLN A 27 -7.97 -11.53 -21.96
C GLN A 27 -7.41 -12.22 -23.21
N VAL A 28 -6.10 -12.56 -23.23
CA VAL A 28 -5.45 -13.26 -24.34
C VAL A 28 -6.11 -14.62 -24.58
N GLN A 29 -6.38 -15.41 -23.52
CA GLN A 29 -7.07 -16.70 -23.65
C GLN A 29 -8.46 -16.55 -24.28
N ILE A 30 -9.22 -15.52 -23.88
CA ILE A 30 -10.54 -15.24 -24.45
C ILE A 30 -10.43 -14.85 -25.92
N VAL A 31 -9.48 -13.99 -26.28
CA VAL A 31 -9.27 -13.55 -27.68
C VAL A 31 -8.84 -14.73 -28.56
N GLN A 32 -7.95 -15.60 -28.07
CA GLN A 32 -7.57 -16.84 -28.76
C GLN A 32 -8.78 -17.77 -28.95
N PHE A 33 -9.59 -17.95 -27.90
CA PHE A 33 -10.82 -18.73 -28.00
C PHE A 33 -11.79 -18.15 -29.06
N MET A 34 -11.97 -16.83 -29.08
CA MET A 34 -12.79 -16.13 -30.07
C MET A 34 -12.28 -16.35 -31.50
N ALA A 35 -10.97 -16.30 -31.71
CA ALA A 35 -10.33 -16.48 -33.02
C ALA A 35 -10.45 -17.93 -33.55
N THR A 36 -10.52 -18.92 -32.67
CA THR A 36 -10.62 -20.35 -33.05
C THR A 36 -12.05 -20.81 -33.36
N ARG A 37 -13.07 -19.95 -33.21
CA ARG A 37 -14.45 -20.30 -33.56
C ARG A 37 -14.67 -20.27 -35.07
N SER A 38 -15.69 -20.97 -35.54
CA SER A 38 -16.12 -20.96 -36.95
C SER A 38 -17.61 -20.55 -37.04
N PRO A 39 -17.94 -19.34 -37.53
CA PRO A 39 -17.01 -18.27 -37.89
C PRO A 39 -16.30 -17.67 -36.66
N PRO A 40 -15.14 -17.00 -36.83
CA PRO A 40 -14.48 -16.28 -35.74
C PRO A 40 -15.41 -15.26 -35.09
N LEU A 41 -15.30 -15.09 -33.77
CA LEU A 41 -16.09 -14.09 -33.05
C LEU A 41 -15.39 -12.73 -33.08
N ASP A 42 -16.04 -11.72 -33.63
CA ASP A 42 -15.48 -10.38 -33.74
C ASP A 42 -15.40 -9.62 -32.41
N LEU A 43 -14.38 -8.75 -32.31
CA LEU A 43 -14.29 -7.77 -31.24
C LEU A 43 -15.25 -6.60 -31.51
N SER A 44 -16.11 -6.36 -30.52
CA SER A 44 -16.93 -5.15 -30.46
C SER A 44 -16.06 -3.95 -30.06
N ARG A 45 -16.58 -2.72 -30.25
CA ARG A 45 -15.98 -1.50 -29.66
C ARG A 45 -15.65 -1.70 -28.17
N LYS A 46 -16.56 -2.29 -27.40
CA LYS A 46 -16.33 -2.58 -25.97
C LYS A 46 -15.16 -3.55 -25.76
N GLY A 47 -15.05 -4.58 -26.59
CA GLY A 47 -13.93 -5.54 -26.56
C GLY A 47 -12.58 -4.85 -26.77
N TYR A 48 -12.47 -4.01 -27.80
CA TYR A 48 -11.26 -3.21 -28.02
C TYR A 48 -10.95 -2.27 -26.85
N ARG A 49 -11.93 -1.51 -26.36
CA ARG A 49 -11.73 -0.63 -25.19
C ARG A 49 -11.25 -1.40 -23.96
N SER A 50 -11.74 -2.63 -23.78
CA SER A 50 -11.35 -3.51 -22.67
C SER A 50 -9.89 -3.95 -22.76
N ILE A 51 -9.43 -4.32 -23.95
CA ILE A 51 -8.03 -4.67 -24.21
C ILE A 51 -7.13 -3.45 -24.01
N VAL A 52 -7.49 -2.30 -24.61
CA VAL A 52 -6.75 -1.04 -24.48
C VAL A 52 -6.62 -0.62 -23.01
N SER A 53 -7.69 -0.75 -22.22
CA SER A 53 -7.67 -0.39 -20.80
C SER A 53 -6.69 -1.22 -19.98
N VAL A 54 -6.55 -2.52 -20.27
CA VAL A 54 -5.56 -3.38 -19.61
C VAL A 54 -4.15 -3.04 -20.08
N GLN A 55 -3.95 -2.84 -21.38
CA GLN A 55 -2.65 -2.45 -21.94
C GLN A 55 -2.15 -1.11 -21.36
N LEU A 56 -3.04 -0.13 -21.16
CA LEU A 56 -2.69 1.12 -20.49
C LEU A 56 -2.26 0.95 -19.02
N MET A 57 -2.59 -0.17 -18.36
CA MET A 57 -2.11 -0.46 -17.00
C MET A 57 -0.80 -1.25 -16.97
N MET A 58 -0.34 -1.80 -18.09
CA MET A 58 0.88 -2.61 -18.17
C MET A 58 2.15 -1.77 -17.94
N LYS A 59 3.24 -2.41 -17.51
CA LYS A 59 4.57 -1.78 -17.49
C LYS A 59 5.04 -1.54 -18.92
N LYS A 60 5.95 -0.59 -19.12
CA LYS A 60 6.52 -0.36 -20.45
C LYS A 60 7.27 -1.60 -20.93
N THR A 61 7.06 -2.01 -22.18
CA THR A 61 7.86 -3.07 -22.82
C THR A 61 9.31 -2.59 -23.01
N PRO A 62 10.30 -3.49 -23.22
CA PRO A 62 11.68 -3.06 -23.50
C PRO A 62 11.79 -2.04 -24.65
N GLU A 63 10.96 -2.19 -25.68
CA GLU A 63 10.89 -1.27 -26.82
C GLU A 63 10.29 0.09 -26.42
N GLU A 64 9.18 0.09 -25.69
CA GLU A 64 8.56 1.32 -25.17
C GLU A 64 9.49 2.07 -24.20
N ARG A 65 10.29 1.33 -23.42
CA ARG A 65 11.33 1.91 -22.54
C ARG A 65 12.43 2.57 -23.37
N ARG A 66 12.93 1.89 -24.41
CA ARG A 66 13.93 2.45 -25.32
C ARG A 66 13.41 3.71 -26.01
N TRP A 67 12.16 3.70 -26.48
CA TRP A 67 11.51 4.87 -27.06
C TRP A 67 11.41 6.02 -26.06
N THR A 68 10.99 5.74 -24.83
CA THR A 68 10.91 6.75 -23.77
C THR A 68 12.27 7.38 -23.47
N GLN A 69 13.34 6.59 -23.52
CA GLN A 69 14.71 7.09 -23.35
C GLN A 69 15.16 7.99 -24.51
N LEU A 70 14.58 7.88 -25.70
CA LEU A 70 14.87 8.74 -26.85
C LEU A 70 14.03 10.01 -26.88
N GLN A 71 13.07 10.20 -25.95
CA GLN A 71 12.28 11.42 -25.89
C GLN A 71 13.13 12.59 -25.36
N SER A 72 13.18 13.68 -26.14
CA SER A 72 13.81 14.94 -25.74
C SER A 72 13.19 15.49 -24.46
N LEU A 73 13.98 16.21 -23.67
CA LEU A 73 13.53 16.90 -22.46
C LEU A 73 12.66 18.14 -22.72
N SER A 74 12.51 18.58 -23.98
CA SER A 74 11.56 19.63 -24.37
C SER A 74 10.11 19.11 -24.45
N TRP A 75 9.15 20.03 -24.50
CA TRP A 75 7.74 19.72 -24.65
C TRP A 75 7.17 20.35 -25.94
N PRO A 76 6.52 19.57 -26.83
CA PRO A 76 6.26 18.13 -26.72
C PRO A 76 7.55 17.27 -26.77
N PRO A 77 7.54 16.06 -26.17
CA PRO A 77 8.71 15.18 -26.04
C PRO A 77 9.01 14.43 -27.34
N TRP A 78 9.44 15.17 -28.37
CA TRP A 78 9.86 14.61 -29.66
C TRP A 78 11.08 13.71 -29.51
N LYS A 79 11.25 12.77 -30.44
CA LYS A 79 12.44 11.90 -30.47
C LYS A 79 13.70 12.72 -30.71
N GLU A 80 14.76 12.42 -29.97
CA GLU A 80 16.11 12.94 -30.14
C GLU A 80 17.09 11.76 -30.25
N ASP A 81 17.85 11.71 -31.34
CA ASP A 81 18.83 10.64 -31.57
C ASP A 81 20.03 10.84 -30.63
N LYS A 82 20.24 9.89 -29.71
CA LYS A 82 21.35 9.95 -28.73
C LYS A 82 22.63 9.35 -29.27
N THR A 83 22.50 8.37 -30.17
CA THR A 83 23.61 7.70 -30.85
C THR A 83 23.29 7.54 -32.33
N GLY A 84 24.32 7.31 -33.17
CA GLY A 84 24.12 7.05 -34.61
C GLY A 84 23.24 5.84 -34.91
N MET A 85 23.19 4.86 -34.01
CA MET A 85 22.32 3.66 -34.13
C MET A 85 20.83 3.98 -33.93
N ASP A 86 20.50 5.11 -33.30
CA ASP A 86 19.11 5.46 -33.00
C ASP A 86 18.39 6.07 -34.22
N SER A 87 19.13 6.51 -35.24
CA SER A 87 18.56 7.05 -36.50
C SER A 87 17.57 6.12 -37.18
N ASN A 88 17.75 4.80 -37.05
CA ASN A 88 16.88 3.78 -37.63
C ASN A 88 15.59 3.52 -36.83
N ILE A 89 15.42 4.16 -35.67
CA ILE A 89 14.24 4.01 -34.81
C ILE A 89 13.18 5.03 -35.27
N GLY A 90 12.18 4.59 -36.02
CA GLY A 90 11.10 5.47 -36.45
C GLY A 90 9.99 5.63 -35.40
N PRO A 91 9.04 6.57 -35.63
CA PRO A 91 7.89 6.80 -34.77
C PRO A 91 7.01 5.57 -34.52
N GLU A 92 7.01 4.60 -35.44
CA GLU A 92 6.32 3.32 -35.32
C GLU A 92 6.80 2.49 -34.13
N GLN A 93 8.10 2.57 -33.78
CA GLN A 93 8.63 1.91 -32.58
C GLN A 93 8.22 2.63 -31.28
N GLY A 94 7.66 3.84 -31.39
CA GLY A 94 7.04 4.58 -30.30
C GLY A 94 5.55 4.31 -30.11
N MET A 95 4.97 3.38 -30.88
CA MET A 95 3.58 2.97 -30.71
C MET A 95 3.50 1.96 -29.58
N SER A 96 2.84 2.32 -28.48
CA SER A 96 2.62 1.39 -27.37
C SER A 96 1.65 0.26 -27.77
N ASN A 97 1.65 -0.85 -27.01
CA ASN A 97 0.68 -1.93 -27.21
C ASN A 97 -0.78 -1.44 -27.16
N ALA A 98 -1.07 -0.47 -26.29
CA ALA A 98 -2.37 0.19 -26.22
C ALA A 98 -2.69 0.98 -27.51
N PHE A 99 -1.71 1.66 -28.09
CA PHE A 99 -1.85 2.35 -29.37
C PHE A 99 -2.08 1.37 -30.52
N HIS A 100 -1.36 0.25 -30.57
CA HIS A 100 -1.58 -0.79 -31.56
C HIS A 100 -3.01 -1.36 -31.51
N ALA A 101 -3.55 -1.60 -30.31
CA ALA A 101 -4.94 -2.04 -30.15
C ALA A 101 -5.96 -0.99 -30.65
N LEU A 102 -5.69 0.30 -30.46
CA LEU A 102 -6.50 1.41 -31.00
C LEU A 102 -6.40 1.49 -32.53
N SER A 103 -5.20 1.35 -33.09
CA SER A 103 -4.97 1.32 -34.55
C SER A 103 -5.73 0.16 -35.18
N ARG A 104 -5.68 -1.03 -34.57
CA ARG A 104 -6.41 -2.19 -35.07
C ARG A 104 -7.93 -1.99 -35.02
N MET A 105 -8.43 -1.36 -33.95
CA MET A 105 -9.84 -0.98 -33.86
C MET A 105 -10.25 -0.06 -35.02
N LYS A 106 -9.39 0.90 -35.39
CA LYS A 106 -9.63 1.82 -36.53
C LYS A 106 -9.62 1.08 -37.86
N GLU A 107 -8.66 0.19 -38.09
CA GLU A 107 -8.51 -0.62 -39.32
C GLU A 107 -9.74 -1.48 -39.60
N VAL A 108 -10.38 -2.02 -38.55
CA VAL A 108 -11.60 -2.84 -38.66
C VAL A 108 -12.86 -1.98 -38.89
N GLY A 109 -12.73 -0.66 -38.92
CA GLY A 109 -13.80 0.27 -39.33
C GLY A 109 -14.49 1.02 -38.19
N TYR A 110 -14.02 0.91 -36.94
CA TYR A 110 -14.59 1.69 -35.85
C TYR A 110 -14.10 3.14 -35.87
N VAL A 111 -15.03 4.09 -35.94
CA VAL A 111 -14.74 5.52 -35.80
C VAL A 111 -14.23 5.84 -34.39
N MET A 112 -13.15 6.62 -34.28
CA MET A 112 -12.61 7.10 -32.99
C MET A 112 -13.56 8.12 -32.37
N ARG A 113 -13.82 8.01 -31.06
CA ARG A 113 -14.62 8.96 -30.28
C ARG A 113 -13.81 9.50 -29.11
N GLY A 114 -14.43 10.31 -28.27
CA GLY A 114 -13.79 10.95 -27.12
C GLY A 114 -13.02 10.00 -26.21
N TRP A 115 -13.56 8.80 -25.93
CA TRP A 115 -12.85 7.80 -25.13
C TRP A 115 -11.56 7.32 -25.82
N GLU A 116 -11.62 7.00 -27.12
CA GLU A 116 -10.45 6.54 -27.89
C GLU A 116 -9.40 7.65 -28.01
N ASP A 117 -9.81 8.92 -28.13
CA ASP A 117 -8.88 10.06 -28.12
C ASP A 117 -8.13 10.19 -26.78
N VAL A 118 -8.84 10.03 -25.66
CA VAL A 118 -8.24 10.03 -24.33
C VAL A 118 -7.28 8.85 -24.16
N ALA A 119 -7.69 7.65 -24.60
CA ALA A 119 -6.85 6.46 -24.56
C ALA A 119 -5.57 6.66 -25.37
N ARG A 120 -5.66 7.28 -26.56
CA ARG A 120 -4.52 7.58 -27.43
C ARG A 120 -3.50 8.50 -26.74
N ILE A 121 -3.98 9.52 -26.01
CA ILE A 121 -3.12 10.43 -25.22
C ILE A 121 -2.33 9.62 -24.17
N TYR A 122 -3.00 8.77 -23.37
CA TYR A 122 -2.29 7.91 -22.41
C TYR A 122 -1.33 6.91 -23.07
N ALA A 123 -1.61 6.50 -24.31
CA ALA A 123 -0.77 5.62 -25.11
C ALA A 123 0.49 6.31 -25.67
N GLY A 124 0.66 7.63 -25.45
CA GLY A 124 1.84 8.40 -25.83
C GLY A 124 1.64 9.39 -27.00
N TRP A 125 0.40 9.60 -27.47
CA TRP A 125 0.14 10.41 -28.68
C TRP A 125 -1.14 11.26 -28.57
N ASP A 126 -1.03 12.58 -28.76
CA ASP A 126 -2.19 13.47 -28.75
C ASP A 126 -2.98 13.41 -30.08
N THR A 127 -4.19 13.95 -30.05
CA THR A 127 -5.09 14.22 -31.18
C THR A 127 -4.49 15.04 -32.31
N ASP A 128 -3.53 15.93 -32.01
CA ASP A 128 -2.79 16.72 -33.00
C ASP A 128 -1.52 16.03 -33.53
N ARG A 129 -1.30 14.77 -33.13
CA ARG A 129 -0.13 13.93 -33.44
C ARG A 129 1.17 14.36 -32.76
N SER A 130 1.12 15.29 -31.82
CA SER A 130 2.26 15.53 -30.94
C SER A 130 2.45 14.35 -29.97
N PRO A 131 3.70 13.99 -29.65
CA PRO A 131 3.97 12.96 -28.66
C PRO A 131 3.60 13.46 -27.27
N THR A 132 3.26 12.53 -26.38
CA THR A 132 3.08 12.78 -24.95
C THR A 132 3.84 11.72 -24.14
N VAL A 133 3.86 11.82 -22.82
CA VAL A 133 4.41 10.75 -21.98
C VAL A 133 3.41 9.60 -21.92
N GLN A 134 3.79 8.43 -22.48
CA GLN A 134 3.04 7.20 -22.27
C GLN A 134 2.90 6.94 -20.77
N THR A 135 1.68 7.01 -20.25
CA THR A 135 1.40 7.04 -18.81
C THR A 135 0.47 5.91 -18.43
N ARG A 136 0.90 5.11 -17.45
CA ARG A 136 0.12 4.00 -16.93
C ARG A 136 -1.13 4.52 -16.23
N GLN A 137 -2.30 4.14 -16.71
CA GLN A 137 -3.57 4.62 -16.18
C GLN A 137 -4.69 3.59 -16.40
N PHE A 138 -5.59 3.47 -15.42
CA PHE A 138 -6.89 2.85 -15.69
C PHE A 138 -7.83 3.88 -16.32
N LEU A 139 -8.31 3.60 -17.53
CA LEU A 139 -9.29 4.44 -18.21
C LEU A 139 -10.68 3.79 -18.11
N GLY A 140 -11.49 4.30 -17.19
CA GLY A 140 -12.89 3.88 -17.03
C GLY A 140 -13.79 4.34 -18.18
N PRO A 141 -15.11 4.10 -18.08
CA PRO A 141 -16.06 4.65 -19.04
C PRO A 141 -16.01 6.19 -19.03
N VAL A 142 -16.00 6.79 -20.21
CA VAL A 142 -16.07 8.24 -20.40
C VAL A 142 -17.33 8.51 -21.20
N GLN A 143 -18.22 9.32 -20.64
CA GLN A 143 -19.42 9.77 -21.34
C GLN A 143 -19.04 10.82 -22.40
N ASP A 144 -19.75 10.85 -23.52
CA ASP A 144 -19.39 11.74 -24.64
C ASP A 144 -19.38 13.23 -24.23
N TRP A 145 -20.30 13.65 -23.35
CA TRP A 145 -20.35 15.03 -22.81
C TRP A 145 -19.18 15.38 -21.88
N GLN A 146 -18.47 14.39 -21.32
CA GLN A 146 -17.29 14.59 -20.48
C GLN A 146 -15.99 14.55 -21.28
N ALA A 147 -16.03 14.07 -22.53
CA ALA A 147 -14.85 13.71 -23.30
C ALA A 147 -13.84 14.85 -23.41
N GLU A 148 -14.30 16.07 -23.66
CA GLU A 148 -13.42 17.24 -23.80
C GLU A 148 -12.69 17.58 -22.49
N THR A 149 -13.42 17.60 -21.37
CA THR A 149 -12.83 17.86 -20.05
C THR A 149 -11.83 16.76 -19.66
N VAL A 150 -12.19 15.50 -19.89
CA VAL A 150 -11.31 14.35 -19.61
C VAL A 150 -10.08 14.35 -20.52
N ARG A 151 -10.22 14.79 -21.78
CA ARG A 151 -9.11 14.98 -22.72
C ARG A 151 -8.11 16.01 -22.22
N TRP A 152 -8.57 17.17 -21.74
CA TRP A 152 -7.68 18.16 -21.10
C TRP A 152 -7.00 17.62 -19.85
N GLY A 153 -7.73 16.89 -19.01
CA GLY A 153 -7.13 16.18 -17.87
C GLY A 153 -6.07 15.16 -18.29
N ALA A 154 -6.28 14.43 -19.39
CA ALA A 154 -5.29 13.49 -19.91
C ALA A 154 -4.01 14.19 -20.36
N ARG A 155 -4.13 15.30 -21.11
CA ARG A 155 -2.99 16.12 -21.56
C ARG A 155 -2.10 16.58 -20.41
N ILE A 156 -2.71 17.06 -19.32
CA ILE A 156 -1.99 17.50 -18.12
C ILE A 156 -1.35 16.30 -17.40
N ARG A 157 -2.04 15.15 -17.32
CA ARG A 157 -1.52 13.97 -16.62
C ARG A 157 -0.31 13.36 -17.33
N THR A 158 -0.32 13.34 -18.66
CA THR A 158 0.73 12.78 -19.53
C THR A 158 1.94 13.70 -19.73
N THR A 159 2.20 14.62 -18.80
CA THR A 159 3.42 15.44 -18.76
C THR A 159 4.43 14.89 -17.74
N ARG A 160 5.72 15.21 -17.91
CA ARG A 160 6.79 14.83 -16.97
C ARG A 160 6.90 15.81 -15.81
N THR A 161 6.90 17.11 -16.08
CA THR A 161 7.22 18.15 -15.09
C THR A 161 5.99 18.98 -14.71
N LEU A 162 6.08 19.70 -13.58
CA LEU A 162 5.04 20.65 -13.16
C LEU A 162 4.87 21.80 -14.17
N ARG A 163 5.97 22.27 -14.78
CA ARG A 163 5.93 23.35 -15.78
C ARG A 163 5.22 22.92 -17.07
N GLU A 164 5.49 21.70 -17.55
CA GLU A 164 4.77 21.10 -18.69
C GLU A 164 3.27 20.94 -18.37
N ALA A 165 2.92 20.46 -17.17
CA ALA A 165 1.54 20.37 -16.72
C ALA A 165 0.85 21.74 -16.69
N TRP A 166 1.56 22.77 -16.20
CA TRP A 166 1.05 24.13 -16.15
C TRP A 166 0.84 24.73 -17.54
N ALA A 167 1.75 24.50 -18.49
CA ALA A 167 1.58 24.91 -19.88
C ALA A 167 0.30 24.30 -20.50
N ALA A 168 0.06 23.01 -20.27
CA ALA A 168 -1.15 22.33 -20.72
C ALA A 168 -2.42 22.89 -20.05
N PHE A 169 -2.35 23.27 -18.77
CA PHE A 169 -3.46 23.91 -18.06
C PHE A 169 -3.73 25.33 -18.59
N GLN A 170 -2.70 26.12 -18.90
CA GLN A 170 -2.87 27.43 -19.52
C GLN A 170 -3.50 27.34 -20.92
N ALA A 171 -3.09 26.35 -21.72
CA ALA A 171 -3.71 26.08 -23.01
C ALA A 171 -5.19 25.69 -22.88
N TYR A 172 -5.56 24.98 -21.81
CA TYR A 172 -6.95 24.72 -21.48
C TYR A 172 -7.72 26.02 -21.14
N GLN A 173 -7.14 26.93 -20.36
CA GLN A 173 -7.78 28.23 -20.10
C GLN A 173 -7.95 29.04 -21.39
N ASP A 174 -6.96 29.02 -22.27
CA ASP A 174 -6.99 29.74 -23.55
C ASP A 174 -8.00 29.15 -24.55
N SER A 175 -8.44 27.90 -24.36
CA SER A 175 -9.50 27.30 -25.17
C SER A 175 -10.87 27.95 -24.98
N GLY A 176 -11.03 28.80 -23.94
CA GLY A 176 -12.30 29.43 -23.57
C GLY A 176 -13.26 28.50 -22.82
N ALA A 177 -12.86 27.26 -22.53
CA ALA A 177 -13.65 26.33 -21.75
C ALA A 177 -13.78 26.81 -20.28
N ARG A 178 -14.98 26.68 -19.71
CA ARG A 178 -15.20 26.97 -18.28
C ARG A 178 -14.36 26.04 -17.42
N LEU A 179 -13.74 26.59 -16.37
CA LEU A 179 -12.92 25.85 -15.41
C LEU A 179 -13.73 24.71 -14.78
N SER A 180 -13.28 23.48 -14.98
CA SER A 180 -13.96 22.25 -14.55
C SER A 180 -13.20 21.58 -13.40
N SER A 181 -13.94 21.04 -12.42
CA SER A 181 -13.34 20.35 -11.27
C SER A 181 -12.44 19.19 -11.70
N THR A 182 -12.77 18.48 -12.77
CA THR A 182 -11.99 17.33 -13.25
C THR A 182 -10.61 17.76 -13.76
N VAL A 183 -10.52 18.90 -14.45
CA VAL A 183 -9.21 19.43 -14.92
C VAL A 183 -8.42 19.99 -13.73
N CYS A 184 -9.08 20.73 -12.84
CA CYS A 184 -8.49 21.21 -11.59
C CYS A 184 -7.94 20.07 -10.74
N GLN A 185 -8.67 18.95 -10.63
CA GLN A 185 -8.23 17.76 -9.90
C GLN A 185 -6.88 17.27 -10.42
N VAL A 186 -6.71 17.14 -11.75
CA VAL A 186 -5.44 16.67 -12.33
C VAL A 186 -4.29 17.64 -12.01
N MET A 187 -4.56 18.94 -12.03
CA MET A 187 -3.55 19.95 -11.68
C MET A 187 -3.19 19.90 -10.19
N VAL A 188 -4.18 19.74 -9.29
CA VAL A 188 -3.95 19.50 -7.86
C VAL A 188 -3.13 18.25 -7.63
N GLU A 189 -3.42 17.14 -8.33
CA GLU A 189 -2.62 15.92 -8.28
C GLU A 189 -1.16 16.21 -8.63
N LYS A 190 -0.90 16.91 -9.75
CA LYS A 190 0.46 17.28 -10.17
C LYS A 190 1.19 18.15 -9.13
N LEU A 191 0.52 19.16 -8.58
CA LEU A 191 1.08 20.03 -7.53
C LEU A 191 1.48 19.22 -6.29
N LEU A 192 0.60 18.33 -5.82
CA LEU A 192 0.87 17.50 -4.65
C LEU A 192 2.04 16.53 -4.86
N PHE A 193 2.15 15.93 -6.04
CA PHE A 193 3.28 15.05 -6.36
C PHE A 193 4.60 15.81 -6.52
N ASP A 194 4.55 17.06 -7.00
CA ASP A 194 5.70 17.95 -7.08
C ASP A 194 6.19 18.36 -5.68
N MET A 195 5.28 18.80 -4.80
CA MET A 195 5.59 19.08 -3.39
C MET A 195 6.24 17.88 -2.69
N LYS A 196 5.71 16.67 -2.92
CA LYS A 196 6.28 15.44 -2.38
C LYS A 196 7.70 15.20 -2.88
N ARG A 197 7.98 15.44 -4.17
CA ARG A 197 9.34 15.35 -4.73
C ARG A 197 10.28 16.31 -4.01
N GLU A 198 9.88 17.57 -3.83
CA GLU A 198 10.73 18.57 -3.19
C GLU A 198 11.10 18.20 -1.74
N VAL A 199 10.14 17.67 -0.97
CA VAL A 199 10.41 17.17 0.38
C VAL A 199 11.41 16.01 0.35
N GLU A 200 11.18 15.02 -0.50
CA GLU A 200 12.07 13.86 -0.62
C GLU A 200 13.49 14.23 -1.06
N VAL A 201 13.66 15.28 -1.89
CA VAL A 201 14.98 15.81 -2.27
C VAL A 201 15.67 16.49 -1.09
N LYS A 202 14.94 17.28 -0.30
CA LYS A 202 15.48 17.97 0.88
C LYS A 202 15.88 17.02 2.00
N GLU A 203 15.22 15.87 2.12
CA GLU A 203 15.46 14.88 3.17
C GLU A 203 16.66 13.95 2.91
N GLN A 204 17.28 13.96 1.73
CA GLN A 204 18.45 13.13 1.42
C GLN A 204 19.74 13.74 2.00
N PRO A 205 20.35 13.17 3.06
CA PRO A 205 21.56 13.72 3.66
C PRO A 205 22.79 13.36 2.81
N GLY A 206 23.66 14.33 2.53
CA GLY A 206 25.04 14.08 2.09
C GLY A 206 25.27 13.68 0.62
N HIS A 207 24.23 13.37 -0.16
CA HIS A 207 24.36 13.23 -1.61
C HIS A 207 23.89 14.52 -2.28
N ARG A 208 24.79 15.24 -2.98
CA ARG A 208 24.41 16.28 -3.94
C ARG A 208 23.34 15.68 -4.85
N TYR A 209 22.19 16.33 -4.93
CA TYR A 209 21.19 16.05 -5.95
C TYR A 209 21.89 16.10 -7.31
N ASP A 210 22.12 14.94 -7.91
CA ASP A 210 22.71 14.84 -9.23
C ASP A 210 21.59 15.08 -10.25
N SER A 211 21.53 16.29 -10.79
CA SER A 211 20.59 16.65 -11.85
C SER A 211 20.74 15.78 -13.11
N ASN A 212 21.88 15.09 -13.26
CA ASN A 212 22.13 14.14 -14.34
C ASN A 212 21.72 12.69 -13.98
N LYS A 213 21.34 12.43 -12.72
CA LYS A 213 20.70 11.17 -12.29
C LYS A 213 19.30 11.44 -11.71
N PRO A 214 18.36 11.96 -12.51
CA PRO A 214 16.99 12.25 -12.07
C PRO A 214 16.19 10.98 -11.71
N HIS A 215 16.76 9.80 -11.96
CA HIS A 215 16.12 8.50 -11.83
C HIS A 215 16.07 8.07 -10.37
N ARG A 216 14.86 7.83 -9.84
CA ARG A 216 14.69 7.01 -8.63
C ARG A 216 15.18 5.59 -8.95
N PHE A 217 16.44 5.33 -8.71
CA PHE A 217 16.94 3.97 -8.63
C PHE A 217 16.22 3.26 -7.50
N ALA A 218 15.67 2.07 -7.77
CA ALA A 218 15.25 1.18 -6.70
C ALA A 218 16.47 0.96 -5.79
N ASN A 219 16.42 1.42 -4.53
CA ASN A 219 17.57 1.35 -3.61
C ASN A 219 18.18 -0.06 -3.66
N THR A 220 19.42 -0.14 -4.14
CA THR A 220 20.18 -1.37 -4.15
C THR A 220 20.60 -1.67 -2.71
N TRP A 221 20.16 -2.80 -2.17
CA TRP A 221 20.53 -3.26 -0.83
C TRP A 221 21.88 -4.01 -0.82
N MET A 222 22.39 -4.38 -2.00
CA MET A 222 23.67 -5.09 -2.16
C MET A 222 24.59 -4.35 -3.15
N PRO A 223 25.91 -4.32 -2.90
CA PRO A 223 26.90 -3.91 -3.90
C PRO A 223 26.80 -4.78 -5.16
N GLY A 224 26.79 -4.17 -6.36
CA GLY A 224 26.87 -4.89 -7.64
C GLY A 224 25.53 -5.23 -8.32
N GLN A 225 24.37 -4.94 -7.72
CA GLN A 225 23.08 -5.07 -8.42
C GLN A 225 22.77 -3.80 -9.24
N GLU A 226 22.45 -3.98 -10.53
CA GLU A 226 21.97 -2.89 -11.37
C GLU A 226 20.60 -2.39 -10.88
N SER A 227 20.54 -1.11 -10.55
CA SER A 227 19.30 -0.44 -10.21
C SER A 227 18.42 -0.23 -11.45
N ILE A 228 17.19 -0.74 -11.42
CA ILE A 228 16.23 -0.51 -12.51
C ILE A 228 15.78 0.95 -12.49
N GLU A 229 16.02 1.65 -13.60
CA GLU A 229 15.57 3.01 -13.85
C GLU A 229 14.03 3.08 -13.93
N ILE A 230 13.39 3.97 -13.15
CA ILE A 230 11.96 4.25 -13.31
C ILE A 230 11.81 5.35 -14.36
N LEU A 231 11.06 5.09 -15.43
CA LEU A 231 10.85 6.04 -16.53
C LEU A 231 9.58 6.88 -16.35
N PRO A 232 9.50 8.08 -16.94
CA PRO A 232 8.29 8.91 -16.88
C PRO A 232 7.02 8.15 -17.27
N GLY A 233 5.94 8.39 -16.53
CA GLY A 233 4.64 7.73 -16.75
C GLY A 233 4.55 6.29 -16.23
N GLU A 234 5.61 5.70 -15.64
CA GLU A 234 5.52 4.39 -14.97
C GLU A 234 5.04 4.47 -13.51
N GLY A 235 5.15 5.64 -12.88
CA GLY A 235 4.50 5.96 -11.62
C GLY A 235 3.83 7.33 -11.63
N ARG A 236 3.52 7.83 -10.43
CA ARG A 236 2.85 9.14 -10.23
C ARG A 236 3.83 10.27 -9.95
N GLU A 237 5.12 10.02 -10.14
CA GLU A 237 6.17 11.01 -9.92
C GLU A 237 6.07 12.19 -10.90
N VAL A 238 6.42 13.36 -10.39
CA VAL A 238 6.72 14.55 -11.20
C VAL A 238 8.25 14.64 -11.30
N TRP A 239 8.75 14.88 -12.50
CA TRP A 239 10.18 14.97 -12.80
C TRP A 239 10.69 16.40 -12.59
N PRO A 240 11.97 16.58 -12.25
CA PRO A 240 12.57 17.90 -12.15
C PRO A 240 12.52 18.65 -13.48
N ALA A 241 12.69 19.97 -13.43
CA ALA A 241 12.92 20.78 -14.62
C ALA A 241 14.17 20.27 -15.38
N PRO A 242 14.19 20.40 -16.71
CA PRO A 242 15.36 20.03 -17.50
C PRO A 242 16.58 20.87 -17.10
N PRO A 243 17.81 20.35 -17.27
CA PRO A 243 19.03 21.06 -16.88
C PRO A 243 19.31 22.29 -17.73
N SER A 244 18.72 22.39 -18.93
CA SER A 244 18.89 23.50 -19.87
C SER A 244 17.59 24.29 -20.04
N ALA A 245 17.68 25.61 -19.93
CA ALA A 245 16.55 26.52 -20.18
C ALA A 245 16.00 26.43 -21.61
N HIS A 246 16.81 26.01 -22.59
CA HIS A 246 16.34 25.79 -23.97
C HIS A 246 15.40 24.58 -24.11
N GLN A 247 15.45 23.66 -23.15
CA GLN A 247 14.55 22.52 -23.08
C GLN A 247 13.33 22.82 -22.20
N GLU A 248 13.29 23.95 -21.49
CA GLU A 248 12.10 24.35 -20.75
C GLU A 248 11.00 24.85 -21.69
N ILE A 249 9.77 24.41 -21.43
CA ILE A 249 8.60 24.97 -22.09
C ILE A 249 8.29 26.37 -21.57
N TYR A 250 7.99 27.30 -22.48
CA TYR A 250 7.50 28.62 -22.10
C TYR A 250 6.12 28.53 -21.45
N THR A 251 5.94 29.24 -20.33
CA THR A 251 4.65 29.48 -19.68
C THR A 251 4.46 30.98 -19.45
N ARG A 252 3.24 31.50 -19.61
CA ARG A 252 2.96 32.95 -19.42
C ARG A 252 3.19 33.40 -17.99
N THR A 253 2.96 32.49 -17.04
CA THR A 253 3.21 32.67 -15.61
C THR A 253 3.95 31.45 -15.08
N PRO A 254 4.71 31.56 -13.99
CA PRO A 254 5.24 30.38 -13.32
C PRO A 254 4.10 29.46 -12.83
N PRO A 255 4.35 28.15 -12.65
CA PRO A 255 3.39 27.27 -12.00
C PRO A 255 3.01 27.79 -10.61
N PRO A 256 1.71 27.77 -10.25
CA PRO A 256 1.26 28.27 -8.94
C PRO A 256 1.65 27.31 -7.82
N THR A 257 1.69 27.82 -6.59
CA THR A 257 1.65 26.99 -5.39
C THR A 257 0.28 26.31 -5.24
N LEU A 258 0.20 25.28 -4.40
CA LEU A 258 -1.08 24.65 -4.08
C LEU A 258 -2.09 25.69 -3.55
N HIS A 259 -1.66 26.58 -2.66
CA HIS A 259 -2.54 27.60 -2.07
C HIS A 259 -3.08 28.59 -3.11
N GLU A 260 -2.22 29.10 -4.00
CA GLU A 260 -2.62 29.99 -5.09
C GLU A 260 -3.59 29.28 -6.05
N PHE A 261 -3.32 28.02 -6.39
CA PHE A 261 -4.21 27.25 -7.26
C PHE A 261 -5.57 26.98 -6.61
N LEU A 262 -5.58 26.70 -5.30
CA LEU A 262 -6.82 26.56 -4.55
C LEU A 262 -7.61 27.87 -4.48
N SER A 263 -6.94 29.02 -4.44
CA SER A 263 -7.59 30.34 -4.48
C SER A 263 -8.19 30.61 -5.86
N LEU A 264 -7.46 30.28 -6.94
CA LEU A 264 -7.99 30.33 -8.30
C LEU A 264 -9.27 29.50 -8.49
N MET A 265 -9.34 28.33 -7.85
CA MET A 265 -10.56 27.52 -7.86
C MET A 265 -11.73 28.22 -7.13
N ASP A 266 -11.46 28.87 -6.01
CA ASP A 266 -12.48 29.61 -5.24
C ASP A 266 -12.98 30.83 -6.04
N ASP A 267 -12.07 31.59 -6.67
CA ASP A 267 -12.39 32.74 -7.52
C ASP A 267 -13.27 32.38 -8.73
N HIS A 268 -13.29 31.10 -9.13
CA HIS A 268 -14.10 30.59 -10.23
C HIS A 268 -15.24 29.68 -9.76
N GLU A 269 -15.53 29.67 -8.46
CA GLU A 269 -16.59 28.90 -7.81
C GLU A 269 -16.52 27.39 -8.11
N VAL A 270 -15.30 26.84 -8.23
CA VAL A 270 -15.08 25.42 -8.55
C VAL A 270 -14.99 24.59 -7.28
N THR A 271 -16.04 23.82 -7.01
CA THR A 271 -16.08 22.85 -5.90
C THR A 271 -15.19 21.62 -6.14
N PHE A 272 -14.73 20.97 -5.06
CA PHE A 272 -14.04 19.69 -5.14
C PHE A 272 -15.01 18.53 -5.40
N ASP A 273 -14.64 17.67 -6.35
CA ASP A 273 -15.22 16.33 -6.47
C ASP A 273 -14.52 15.34 -5.53
N ASP A 274 -15.08 14.13 -5.43
CA ASP A 274 -14.54 13.06 -4.59
C ASP A 274 -13.10 12.70 -4.97
N GLY A 275 -12.74 12.86 -6.26
CA GLY A 275 -11.40 12.66 -6.78
C GLY A 275 -10.42 13.65 -6.16
N ALA A 276 -10.68 14.95 -6.23
CA ALA A 276 -9.84 15.99 -5.63
C ALA A 276 -9.73 15.83 -4.11
N LEU A 277 -10.84 15.55 -3.42
CA LEU A 277 -10.83 15.28 -1.98
C LEU A 277 -9.97 14.05 -1.63
N SER A 278 -9.95 13.04 -2.50
CA SER A 278 -9.12 11.84 -2.30
C SER A 278 -7.62 12.09 -2.27
N PHE A 279 -7.15 13.19 -2.89
CA PHE A 279 -5.75 13.60 -2.86
C PHE A 279 -5.45 14.65 -1.78
N LEU A 280 -6.39 15.57 -1.52
CA LEU A 280 -6.21 16.66 -0.55
C LEU A 280 -6.38 16.21 0.91
N LEU A 281 -7.35 15.33 1.20
CA LEU A 281 -7.54 14.84 2.57
C LEU A 281 -6.28 14.14 3.11
N PRO A 282 -5.60 13.27 2.33
CA PRO A 282 -4.19 13.43 2.00
C PRO A 282 -3.25 14.04 3.00
N THR A 283 -3.26 15.36 2.91
CA THR A 283 -2.14 16.25 3.13
C THR A 283 -2.39 17.16 4.33
N VAL A 284 -3.61 17.12 4.88
CA VAL A 284 -3.97 17.96 6.02
C VAL A 284 -3.51 17.33 7.34
N PRO A 285 -2.99 18.13 8.27
CA PRO A 285 -2.36 17.64 9.49
C PRO A 285 -3.32 17.47 10.67
N ASP A 286 -4.58 17.89 10.55
CA ASP A 286 -5.55 17.88 11.64
C ASP A 286 -7.00 17.79 11.13
N TRP A 287 -7.92 17.58 12.07
CA TRP A 287 -9.35 17.41 11.80
C TRP A 287 -10.06 18.70 11.37
N GLU A 288 -9.66 19.86 11.87
CA GLU A 288 -10.26 21.14 11.49
C GLU A 288 -10.01 21.41 10.01
N SER A 289 -8.80 21.11 9.54
CA SER A 289 -8.40 21.15 8.14
C SER A 289 -9.17 20.14 7.27
N VAL A 290 -9.48 18.95 7.80
CA VAL A 290 -10.39 17.99 7.12
C VAL A 290 -11.76 18.62 6.91
N VAL A 291 -12.35 19.19 7.97
CA VAL A 291 -13.67 19.85 7.90
C VAL A 291 -13.66 21.03 6.94
N ALA A 292 -12.59 21.83 6.92
CA ALA A 292 -12.42 22.95 6.00
C ALA A 292 -12.40 22.51 4.52
N LEU A 293 -11.67 21.44 4.19
CA LEU A 293 -11.66 20.87 2.84
C LEU A 293 -13.02 20.29 2.45
N LEU A 294 -13.66 19.58 3.38
CA LEU A 294 -14.99 19.00 3.21
C LEU A 294 -16.04 20.07 2.89
N ARG A 295 -15.96 21.25 3.51
CA ARG A 295 -16.84 22.41 3.20
C ARG A 295 -16.69 22.97 1.79
N ARG A 296 -15.59 22.64 1.08
CA ARG A 296 -15.37 23.01 -0.32
C ARG A 296 -15.81 21.91 -1.30
N GLY A 297 -16.31 20.79 -0.80
CA GLY A 297 -16.84 19.68 -1.60
C GLY A 297 -18.21 19.97 -2.22
N ARG A 298 -18.53 19.22 -3.29
CA ARG A 298 -19.84 19.31 -3.98
C ARG A 298 -21.04 18.97 -3.09
N SER A 299 -20.89 18.05 -2.14
CA SER A 299 -21.99 17.55 -1.31
C SER A 299 -22.48 18.60 -0.31
N GLU A 300 -23.76 18.98 -0.39
CA GLU A 300 -24.38 19.99 0.49
C GLU A 300 -24.42 19.54 1.96
N TYR A 301 -24.62 18.25 2.23
CA TYR A 301 -24.62 17.68 3.59
C TYR A 301 -23.28 17.87 4.30
N VAL A 302 -22.19 17.74 3.55
CA VAL A 302 -20.83 17.92 4.06
C VAL A 302 -20.59 19.39 4.43
N ARG A 303 -21.10 20.33 3.61
CA ARG A 303 -20.93 21.78 3.81
C ARG A 303 -21.58 22.31 5.09
N LYS A 304 -22.71 21.74 5.50
CA LYS A 304 -23.47 22.18 6.70
C LYS A 304 -22.96 21.57 8.02
N SER A 305 -21.91 20.73 8.00
CA SER A 305 -21.45 20.02 9.19
C SER A 305 -20.65 20.90 10.17
N HIS A 306 -20.93 20.76 11.47
CA HIS A 306 -20.29 21.54 12.55
C HIS A 306 -18.91 21.03 12.98
N GLY A 307 -18.32 20.07 12.25
CA GLY A 307 -16.96 19.57 12.53
C GLY A 307 -16.81 18.73 13.79
N ASP A 308 -17.88 18.49 14.54
CA ASP A 308 -17.86 17.59 15.70
C ASP A 308 -18.05 16.11 15.28
N LEU A 309 -17.23 15.24 15.86
CA LEU A 309 -17.26 13.77 15.69
C LEU A 309 -18.62 13.17 16.03
N MET A 310 -19.35 13.73 17.01
CA MET A 310 -20.69 13.25 17.38
C MET A 310 -21.73 13.52 16.31
N HIS A 311 -21.60 14.66 15.63
CA HIS A 311 -22.43 14.93 14.47
C HIS A 311 -22.03 14.00 13.32
N PHE A 312 -20.72 13.80 13.07
CA PHE A 312 -20.25 12.90 12.00
C PHE A 312 -20.88 11.51 12.07
N ALA A 313 -20.94 10.88 13.26
CA ALA A 313 -21.56 9.56 13.42
C ALA A 313 -23.06 9.51 13.06
N LYS A 314 -23.77 10.66 13.10
CA LYS A 314 -25.21 10.76 12.78
C LYS A 314 -25.49 10.97 11.30
N TRP A 315 -24.55 11.52 10.53
CA TRP A 315 -24.74 11.81 9.10
C TRP A 315 -23.73 11.12 8.18
N CYS A 316 -22.74 10.39 8.70
CA CYS A 316 -21.74 9.71 7.87
C CYS A 316 -22.38 8.70 6.90
N ASP A 317 -23.53 8.12 7.26
CA ASP A 317 -24.31 7.22 6.40
C ASP A 317 -24.88 7.89 5.15
N SER A 318 -24.96 9.23 5.11
CA SER A 318 -25.38 9.97 3.93
C SER A 318 -24.24 10.25 2.93
N LEU A 319 -23.01 9.81 3.23
CA LEU A 319 -21.86 10.02 2.35
C LEU A 319 -21.62 8.86 1.39
N PRO A 320 -21.05 9.13 0.21
CA PRO A 320 -20.50 8.08 -0.63
C PRO A 320 -19.51 7.22 0.17
N THR A 321 -19.60 5.89 0.00
CA THR A 321 -18.80 4.90 0.72
C THR A 321 -17.29 5.19 0.67
N SER A 322 -16.77 5.59 -0.49
CA SER A 322 -15.35 5.94 -0.68
C SER A 322 -14.91 7.14 0.14
N LEU A 323 -15.73 8.21 0.16
CA LEU A 323 -15.46 9.43 0.91
C LEU A 323 -15.54 9.16 2.42
N ARG A 324 -16.54 8.40 2.86
CA ARG A 324 -16.68 7.97 4.26
C ARG A 324 -15.45 7.18 4.73
N SER A 325 -14.99 6.20 3.96
CA SER A 325 -13.78 5.43 4.27
C SER A 325 -12.53 6.30 4.39
N LEU A 326 -12.40 7.30 3.51
CA LEU A 326 -11.28 8.24 3.53
C LEU A 326 -11.32 9.18 4.75
N ILE A 327 -12.51 9.65 5.14
CA ILE A 327 -12.69 10.45 6.36
C ILE A 327 -12.35 9.60 7.59
N PHE A 328 -12.85 8.37 7.67
CA PHE A 328 -12.45 7.45 8.73
C PHE A 328 -10.95 7.17 8.73
N GLN A 329 -10.33 7.02 7.55
CA GLN A 329 -8.87 6.89 7.46
C GLN A 329 -8.16 8.09 8.09
N ARG A 330 -8.68 9.32 7.90
CA ARG A 330 -8.13 10.53 8.53
C ARG A 330 -8.37 10.55 10.04
N LEU A 331 -9.58 10.21 10.47
CA LEU A 331 -9.90 10.09 11.88
C LEU A 331 -8.95 9.12 12.60
N LEU A 332 -8.68 7.97 11.99
CA LEU A 332 -7.74 6.97 12.50
C LEU A 332 -6.28 7.46 12.58
N GLN A 333 -5.92 8.55 11.90
CA GLN A 333 -4.61 9.20 12.01
C GLN A 333 -4.54 10.23 13.15
N PHE A 334 -5.66 10.66 13.72
CA PHE A 334 -5.74 11.65 14.81
C PHE A 334 -6.35 11.07 16.11
N PRO A 335 -5.82 9.96 16.66
CA PRO A 335 -6.49 9.24 17.74
C PRO A 335 -6.43 9.92 19.11
N ALA A 336 -5.62 10.97 19.28
CA ALA A 336 -5.24 11.50 20.61
C ALA A 336 -5.83 12.88 20.98
N LYS A 337 -6.86 13.38 20.29
CA LYS A 337 -7.37 14.75 20.55
C LYS A 337 -8.84 14.86 20.98
N TYR A 338 -9.63 13.79 20.97
CA TYR A 338 -11.06 13.89 21.27
C TYR A 338 -11.39 13.22 22.61
N ILE A 339 -11.66 14.11 23.57
CA ILE A 339 -11.95 13.89 24.99
C ILE A 339 -13.36 13.30 25.15
N PRO A 340 -13.64 12.56 26.26
CA PRO A 340 -14.74 11.61 26.36
C PRO A 340 -16.14 12.22 26.26
N TYR A 341 -17.07 11.34 25.88
CA TYR A 341 -18.49 11.43 26.17
C TYR A 341 -18.78 11.94 27.60
N SER A 342 -19.88 12.66 27.77
CA SER A 342 -20.49 12.86 29.10
C SER A 342 -20.75 11.50 29.75
N LYS A 343 -20.39 11.35 31.05
CA LYS A 343 -20.59 10.13 31.85
C LYS A 343 -22.03 9.56 31.83
N ASN A 344 -23.01 10.32 31.35
CA ASN A 344 -24.42 9.92 31.32
C ASN A 344 -24.85 9.12 30.07
N ASP A 345 -24.00 8.95 29.06
CA ASP A 345 -24.30 8.21 27.82
C ASP A 345 -23.66 6.81 27.79
N GLN A 346 -23.62 6.11 28.93
CA GLN A 346 -23.06 4.76 29.12
C GLN A 346 -23.72 3.63 28.28
N ALA A 347 -24.59 3.95 27.32
CA ALA A 347 -25.38 2.96 26.58
C ALA A 347 -24.58 2.07 25.61
N HIS A 348 -23.28 2.31 25.38
CA HIS A 348 -22.49 1.58 24.38
C HIS A 348 -21.08 1.18 24.84
N CYS A 349 -20.96 0.33 25.86
CA CYS A 349 -19.66 -0.31 26.17
C CYS A 349 -19.15 -1.09 24.94
N ILE A 350 -18.02 -0.66 24.36
CA ILE A 350 -17.40 -1.32 23.20
C ILE A 350 -16.42 -2.36 23.73
N ARG A 351 -16.64 -3.64 23.43
CA ARG A 351 -15.83 -4.74 23.97
C ARG A 351 -15.15 -5.58 22.90
N VAL A 352 -13.99 -6.13 23.27
CA VAL A 352 -13.28 -7.17 22.54
C VAL A 352 -12.99 -8.28 23.55
N ASP A 353 -13.70 -9.40 23.42
CA ASP A 353 -13.74 -10.46 24.44
C ASP A 353 -14.12 -9.89 25.83
N ASN A 354 -13.23 -10.04 26.81
CA ASN A 354 -13.33 -9.55 28.17
C ASN A 354 -12.75 -8.14 28.37
N ILE A 355 -12.22 -7.50 27.32
CA ILE A 355 -11.59 -6.18 27.41
C ILE A 355 -12.58 -5.09 27.00
N SER A 356 -12.84 -4.16 27.91
CA SER A 356 -13.56 -2.91 27.61
C SER A 356 -12.63 -1.92 26.90
N LEU A 357 -13.09 -1.41 25.76
CA LEU A 357 -12.39 -0.36 25.03
C LEU A 357 -12.86 1.01 25.51
N ASN A 358 -11.91 1.93 25.68
CA ASN A 358 -12.21 3.35 25.88
C ASN A 358 -12.80 3.94 24.59
N TYR A 359 -13.58 5.03 24.68
CA TYR A 359 -14.24 5.72 23.57
C TYR A 359 -13.27 6.55 22.71
N THR A 360 -12.15 5.95 22.33
CA THR A 360 -11.21 6.52 21.36
C THR A 360 -11.77 6.42 19.94
N THR A 361 -11.20 7.20 19.00
CA THR A 361 -11.53 7.12 17.57
C THR A 361 -11.43 5.69 17.02
N LEU A 362 -10.46 4.91 17.52
CA LEU A 362 -10.26 3.53 17.12
C LEU A 362 -11.42 2.62 17.59
N ALA A 363 -11.88 2.79 18.83
CA ALA A 363 -13.03 2.05 19.34
C ALA A 363 -14.34 2.44 18.64
N LEU A 364 -14.57 3.74 18.40
CA LEU A 364 -15.74 4.22 17.66
C LEU A 364 -15.78 3.67 16.23
N ALA A 365 -14.65 3.73 15.51
CA ALA A 365 -14.55 3.17 14.17
C ALA A 365 -14.76 1.64 14.16
N PHE A 366 -14.28 0.93 15.21
CA PHE A 366 -14.53 -0.49 15.37
C PHE A 366 -16.03 -0.81 15.58
N SER A 367 -16.71 -0.04 16.44
CA SER A 367 -18.16 -0.19 16.64
C SER A 367 -18.94 0.11 15.37
N PHE A 368 -18.54 1.12 14.61
CA PHE A 368 -19.13 1.44 13.32
C PHE A 368 -18.97 0.28 12.32
N LEU A 369 -17.76 -0.26 12.18
CA LEU A 369 -17.47 -1.43 11.34
C LEU A 369 -18.37 -2.62 11.68
N GLN A 370 -18.61 -2.87 12.97
CA GLN A 370 -19.49 -3.96 13.42
C GLN A 370 -20.96 -3.74 13.03
N LYS A 371 -21.45 -2.51 13.10
CA LYS A 371 -22.86 -2.15 12.81
C LYS A 371 -23.15 -1.99 11.31
N GLU A 372 -22.19 -1.48 10.54
CA GLU A 372 -22.38 -1.16 9.14
C GLU A 372 -22.73 -2.40 8.33
N GLN A 373 -23.88 -2.47 7.67
CA GLN A 373 -24.29 -3.66 6.90
C GLN A 373 -23.57 -3.78 5.55
N ASN A 374 -23.28 -2.64 4.90
CA ASN A 374 -22.61 -2.56 3.60
C ASN A 374 -21.19 -1.99 3.76
N LEU A 375 -20.28 -2.78 4.33
CA LEU A 375 -18.89 -2.40 4.55
C LEU A 375 -18.20 -2.05 3.23
N ASP A 376 -17.56 -0.88 3.18
CA ASP A 376 -16.49 -0.67 2.20
C ASP A 376 -15.39 -1.70 2.46
N SER A 377 -14.88 -2.35 1.40
CA SER A 377 -13.68 -3.17 1.52
C SER A 377 -12.44 -2.38 1.97
N ASN A 378 -12.40 -1.05 1.79
CA ASN A 378 -11.24 -0.23 2.16
C ASN A 378 -11.17 0.10 3.66
N LEU A 379 -12.31 0.32 4.31
CA LEU A 379 -12.35 0.75 5.72
C LEU A 379 -11.72 -0.28 6.68
N PRO A 380 -12.02 -1.58 6.59
CA PRO A 380 -11.31 -2.63 7.33
C PRO A 380 -9.79 -2.60 7.09
N VAL A 381 -9.36 -2.35 5.86
CA VAL A 381 -7.93 -2.26 5.53
C VAL A 381 -7.29 -1.05 6.22
N TYR A 382 -7.92 0.12 6.18
CA TYR A 382 -7.44 1.30 6.91
C TYR A 382 -7.38 1.07 8.42
N PHE A 383 -8.32 0.31 8.95
CA PHE A 383 -8.33 -0.08 10.36
C PHE A 383 -7.12 -0.96 10.70
N ILE A 384 -6.91 -2.06 9.96
CA ILE A 384 -5.77 -2.97 10.17
C ILE A 384 -4.44 -2.22 9.96
N VAL A 385 -4.36 -1.31 8.97
CA VAL A 385 -3.20 -0.44 8.77
C VAL A 385 -2.92 0.43 10.00
N THR A 386 -3.96 1.00 10.60
CA THR A 386 -3.85 1.85 11.79
C THR A 386 -3.36 1.06 13.00
N LEU A 387 -3.93 -0.13 13.23
CA LEU A 387 -3.48 -1.07 14.25
C LEU A 387 -2.00 -1.44 14.04
N ALA A 388 -1.58 -1.70 12.80
CA ALA A 388 -0.18 -2.05 12.47
C ALA A 388 0.79 -0.88 12.67
N ARG A 389 0.33 0.36 12.49
CA ARG A 389 1.11 1.60 12.64
C ARG A 389 1.24 2.06 14.08
N GLN A 390 0.47 1.50 15.02
CA GLN A 390 0.44 1.88 16.44
C GLN A 390 -0.09 3.30 16.67
N ALA A 391 -0.73 3.94 15.69
CA ALA A 391 -1.07 5.37 15.78
C ALA A 391 -2.09 5.66 16.89
N GLY A 392 -3.00 4.73 17.20
CA GLY A 392 -3.97 4.85 18.32
C GLY A 392 -3.64 4.01 19.54
N LEU A 393 -2.42 3.49 19.63
CA LEU A 393 -1.91 2.79 20.80
C LEU A 393 -0.87 3.68 21.48
N THR A 394 -0.80 3.62 22.79
CA THR A 394 0.26 4.24 23.57
C THR A 394 1.64 3.86 23.02
N LYS A 395 2.51 4.86 22.93
CA LYS A 395 3.90 4.65 22.49
C LYS A 395 4.52 3.59 23.40
N PHE A 396 5.32 2.69 22.81
CA PHE A 396 5.86 1.54 23.55
C PHE A 396 6.62 1.96 24.83
N ASN A 397 7.27 3.13 24.81
CA ASN A 397 8.01 3.71 25.94
C ASN A 397 7.35 4.98 26.49
N ALA A 398 6.02 5.14 26.37
CA ALA A 398 5.34 6.34 26.87
C ALA A 398 5.46 6.42 28.40
N SER A 399 5.83 7.59 28.93
CA SER A 399 5.69 7.85 30.36
C SER A 399 4.21 7.98 30.72
N LEU A 400 3.77 7.20 31.71
CA LEU A 400 2.42 7.27 32.27
C LEU A 400 2.23 8.44 33.24
N THR A 401 3.28 9.20 33.55
CA THR A 401 3.21 10.39 34.42
C THR A 401 2.56 11.60 33.73
N ASP A 402 2.48 11.60 32.39
CA ASP A 402 1.74 12.63 31.66
C ASP A 402 0.23 12.35 31.77
N LYS A 403 -0.51 13.22 32.46
CA LYS A 403 -1.98 13.10 32.63
C LYS A 403 -2.71 12.93 31.30
N ARG A 404 -2.18 13.48 30.18
CA ARG A 404 -2.77 13.27 28.85
C ARG A 404 -2.61 11.83 28.35
N ASN A 405 -1.53 11.13 28.74
CA ASN A 405 -1.30 9.72 28.41
C ASN A 405 -1.99 8.76 29.39
N ALA A 406 -2.28 9.20 30.62
CA ALA A 406 -2.99 8.41 31.62
C ALA A 406 -4.47 8.20 31.24
N GLU A 407 -5.11 9.21 30.64
CA GLU A 407 -6.50 9.17 30.16
C GLU A 407 -6.64 8.77 28.67
N ALA A 408 -5.55 8.81 27.90
CA ALA A 408 -5.51 8.42 26.49
C ALA A 408 -5.03 6.98 26.32
N GLY A 409 -5.85 6.14 25.70
CA GLY A 409 -5.51 4.75 25.41
C GLY A 409 -6.70 3.96 24.91
N LEU A 410 -6.44 2.83 24.28
CA LEU A 410 -7.48 1.97 23.70
C LEU A 410 -8.26 1.21 24.78
N ILE A 411 -7.59 0.82 25.87
CA ILE A 411 -8.18 -0.01 26.93
C ILE A 411 -8.68 0.85 28.08
N GLU A 412 -9.90 0.57 28.53
CA GLU A 412 -10.40 0.97 29.84
C GLU A 412 -9.92 -0.07 30.87
N PHE A 413 -8.97 0.30 31.74
CA PHE A 413 -8.29 -0.66 32.63
C PHE A 413 -9.11 -1.10 33.83
N GLN A 414 -9.88 -0.19 34.43
CA GLN A 414 -10.65 -0.46 35.64
C GLN A 414 -11.85 -1.37 35.31
N GLU A 415 -12.50 -1.15 34.17
CA GLU A 415 -13.54 -2.04 33.66
C GLU A 415 -13.00 -3.39 33.18
N SER A 416 -11.81 -3.41 32.56
CA SER A 416 -11.25 -4.66 31.99
C SER A 416 -10.62 -5.57 33.04
N PHE A 417 -9.96 -5.00 34.06
CA PHE A 417 -9.13 -5.74 35.02
C PHE A 417 -9.55 -5.52 36.48
N GLY A 418 -10.63 -4.78 36.73
CA GLY A 418 -11.13 -4.49 38.08
C GLY A 418 -10.07 -3.80 38.94
N SER A 419 -10.02 -4.19 40.22
CA SER A 419 -9.08 -3.60 41.19
C SER A 419 -7.59 -3.83 40.88
N ARG A 420 -7.26 -4.72 39.92
CA ARG A 420 -5.88 -4.95 39.46
C ARG A 420 -5.47 -4.02 38.32
N GLY A 421 -6.41 -3.24 37.79
CA GLY A 421 -6.16 -2.32 36.67
C GLY A 421 -5.02 -1.34 36.95
N ASP A 422 -4.92 -0.83 38.17
CA ASP A 422 -3.88 0.14 38.57
C ASP A 422 -2.48 -0.47 38.61
N GLU A 423 -2.34 -1.75 38.96
CA GLU A 423 -1.07 -2.48 38.95
C GLU A 423 -0.62 -2.77 37.51
N ILE A 424 -1.57 -3.16 36.67
CA ILE A 424 -1.33 -3.65 35.31
C ILE A 424 -1.16 -2.49 34.30
N VAL A 425 -1.62 -1.28 34.63
CA VAL A 425 -1.58 -0.11 33.74
C VAL A 425 -0.17 0.22 33.22
N VAL A 426 0.88 -0.18 33.96
CA VAL A 426 2.28 0.00 33.53
C VAL A 426 2.59 -0.73 32.21
N TYR A 427 1.86 -1.81 31.91
CA TYR A 427 1.94 -2.59 30.68
C TYR A 427 0.95 -2.15 29.60
N ARG A 428 0.33 -0.97 29.75
CA ARG A 428 -0.65 -0.45 28.78
C ARG A 428 -0.18 -0.55 27.32
N PRO A 429 1.04 -0.11 26.95
CA PRO A 429 1.48 -0.22 25.57
C PRO A 429 1.50 -1.66 25.06
N GLN A 430 1.92 -2.62 25.88
CA GLN A 430 2.02 -4.02 25.52
C GLN A 430 0.62 -4.63 25.34
N LEU A 431 -0.27 -4.40 26.31
CA LEU A 431 -1.65 -4.90 26.31
C LEU A 431 -2.46 -4.32 25.15
N GLU A 432 -2.29 -3.04 24.83
CA GLU A 432 -2.98 -2.42 23.70
C GLU A 432 -2.58 -3.04 22.35
N ARG A 433 -1.31 -3.47 22.20
CA ARG A 433 -0.86 -4.20 21.00
C ARG A 433 -1.42 -5.61 20.93
N MET A 434 -1.62 -6.26 22.08
CA MET A 434 -2.29 -7.57 22.17
C MET A 434 -3.77 -7.45 21.79
N VAL A 435 -4.47 -6.47 22.35
CA VAL A 435 -5.88 -6.19 22.03
C VAL A 435 -6.06 -5.81 20.56
N ALA A 436 -5.10 -5.07 19.98
CA ALA A 436 -5.10 -4.78 18.55
C ALA A 436 -5.13 -6.03 17.67
N LEU A 437 -4.44 -7.12 18.05
CA LEU A 437 -4.52 -8.39 17.32
C LEU A 437 -5.92 -9.01 17.40
N ARG A 438 -6.53 -9.02 18.59
CA ARG A 438 -7.90 -9.53 18.79
C ARG A 438 -8.92 -8.71 17.99
N MET A 439 -8.80 -7.38 17.98
CA MET A 439 -9.61 -6.51 17.13
C MET A 439 -9.43 -6.83 15.64
N ALA A 440 -8.20 -7.01 15.18
CA ALA A 440 -7.92 -7.36 13.80
C ALA A 440 -8.55 -8.71 13.42
N LEU A 441 -8.42 -9.73 14.27
CA LEU A 441 -9.08 -11.03 14.07
C LEU A 441 -10.60 -10.92 14.02
N ASN A 442 -11.22 -10.12 14.88
CA ASN A 442 -12.66 -9.85 14.83
C ASN A 442 -13.09 -9.21 13.50
N ILE A 443 -12.29 -8.28 12.97
CA ILE A 443 -12.54 -7.69 11.64
C ILE A 443 -12.40 -8.75 10.55
N VAL A 444 -11.39 -9.61 10.61
CA VAL A 444 -11.23 -10.70 9.64
C VAL A 444 -12.44 -11.63 9.68
N ASN A 445 -12.89 -12.02 10.86
CA ASN A 445 -14.06 -12.89 11.03
C ASN A 445 -15.35 -12.23 10.52
N LEU A 446 -15.51 -10.92 10.76
CA LEU A 446 -16.61 -10.13 10.22
C LEU A 446 -16.60 -10.13 8.68
N LEU A 447 -15.43 -9.93 8.07
CA LEU A 447 -15.28 -9.96 6.61
C LEU A 447 -15.58 -11.34 6.03
N ARG A 448 -15.08 -12.41 6.67
CA ARG A 448 -15.35 -13.79 6.26
C ARG A 448 -16.83 -14.13 6.35
N GLY A 449 -17.50 -13.74 7.44
CA GLY A 449 -18.95 -13.93 7.61
C GLY A 449 -19.78 -13.24 6.53
N ARG A 450 -19.21 -12.21 5.88
CA ARG A 450 -19.81 -11.46 4.77
C ARG A 450 -19.23 -11.82 3.40
N GLN A 451 -18.45 -12.90 3.32
CA GLN A 451 -17.81 -13.38 2.09
C GLN A 451 -16.89 -12.35 1.40
N TYR A 452 -16.32 -11.42 2.16
CA TYR A 452 -15.26 -10.54 1.68
C TYR A 452 -13.89 -11.19 1.84
N SER A 453 -13.10 -11.20 0.76
CA SER A 453 -11.70 -11.63 0.79
C SER A 453 -10.76 -10.49 1.18
N LEU A 454 -9.70 -10.84 1.91
CA LEU A 454 -8.62 -9.92 2.24
C LEU A 454 -7.61 -9.88 1.08
N GLY A 455 -7.25 -8.67 0.64
CA GLY A 455 -6.16 -8.49 -0.31
C GLY A 455 -4.78 -8.66 0.35
N THR A 456 -3.73 -8.79 -0.48
CA THR A 456 -2.35 -9.01 -0.02
C THR A 456 -1.83 -7.96 0.95
N ASP A 457 -2.15 -6.67 0.74
CA ASP A 457 -1.75 -5.60 1.67
C ASP A 457 -2.45 -5.76 3.02
N ALA A 458 -3.75 -6.07 3.05
CA ALA A 458 -4.50 -6.27 4.29
C ALA A 458 -3.93 -7.42 5.11
N VAL A 459 -3.60 -8.55 4.48
CA VAL A 459 -2.96 -9.70 5.15
C VAL A 459 -1.55 -9.35 5.61
N THR A 460 -0.78 -8.62 4.81
CA THR A 460 0.55 -8.12 5.24
C THR A 460 0.42 -7.25 6.50
N ARG A 461 -0.60 -6.39 6.59
CA ARG A 461 -0.84 -5.55 7.77
C ARG A 461 -1.32 -6.35 8.97
N LEU A 462 -2.17 -7.36 8.77
CA LEU A 462 -2.59 -8.30 9.81
C LEU A 462 -1.37 -9.02 10.43
N LEU A 463 -0.45 -9.53 9.59
CA LEU A 463 0.79 -10.15 10.03
C LEU A 463 1.68 -9.18 10.81
N LEU A 464 1.70 -7.89 10.44
CA LEU A 464 2.41 -6.86 11.20
C LEU A 464 1.74 -6.54 12.55
N VAL A 465 0.40 -6.58 12.64
CA VAL A 465 -0.33 -6.48 13.91
C VAL A 465 0.04 -7.67 14.80
N ALA A 466 -0.03 -8.88 14.26
CA ALA A 466 0.33 -10.12 14.97
C ALA A 466 1.80 -10.10 15.44
N PHE A 467 2.74 -9.69 14.58
CA PHE A 467 4.14 -9.49 14.97
C PHE A 467 4.30 -8.50 16.14
N ASN A 468 3.61 -7.36 16.11
CA ASN A 468 3.68 -6.37 17.19
C ASN A 468 3.09 -6.92 18.51
N ALA A 469 2.03 -7.73 18.42
CA ALA A 469 1.40 -8.38 19.57
C ALA A 469 2.33 -9.45 20.17
N ALA A 470 2.93 -10.31 19.34
CA ALA A 470 3.93 -11.31 19.73
C ALA A 470 5.11 -10.68 20.48
N GLN A 471 5.64 -9.60 19.90
CA GLN A 471 6.72 -8.82 20.47
C GLN A 471 6.35 -8.28 21.85
N SER A 472 5.11 -7.80 22.01
CA SER A 472 4.62 -7.25 23.29
C SER A 472 4.43 -8.34 24.33
N ALA A 473 3.86 -9.49 23.95
CA ALA A 473 3.70 -10.65 24.81
C ALA A 473 5.04 -11.15 25.37
N ARG A 474 6.06 -11.26 24.52
CA ARG A 474 7.40 -11.62 24.98
C ARG A 474 7.99 -10.61 25.94
N SER A 475 7.83 -9.32 25.64
CA SER A 475 8.31 -8.26 26.52
C SER A 475 7.71 -8.35 27.92
N VAL A 476 6.39 -8.62 28.01
CA VAL A 476 5.70 -8.81 29.30
C VAL A 476 6.23 -10.05 30.01
N LEU A 477 6.29 -11.20 29.34
CA LEU A 477 6.76 -12.45 29.95
C LEU A 477 8.20 -12.35 30.48
N LEU A 478 9.09 -11.68 29.75
CA LEU A 478 10.47 -11.47 30.18
C LEU A 478 10.57 -10.53 31.38
N ASP A 479 9.81 -9.42 31.36
CA ASP A 479 9.83 -8.45 32.46
C ASP A 479 9.27 -9.07 33.75
N VAL A 480 8.12 -9.74 33.65
CA VAL A 480 7.51 -10.48 34.76
C VAL A 480 8.43 -11.59 35.27
N GLY A 481 9.06 -12.34 34.37
CA GLY A 481 10.00 -13.40 34.74
C GLY A 481 11.25 -12.88 35.48
N LYS A 482 11.78 -11.72 35.09
CA LYS A 482 12.90 -11.06 35.79
C LYS A 482 12.49 -10.62 37.19
N ARG A 483 11.35 -9.92 37.32
CA ARG A 483 10.83 -9.47 38.62
C ARG A 483 10.64 -10.64 39.60
N LEU A 484 10.12 -11.77 39.11
CA LEU A 484 9.96 -12.98 39.93
C LEU A 484 11.32 -13.59 40.35
N SER A 485 12.36 -13.44 39.53
CA SER A 485 13.70 -14.00 39.80
C SER A 485 14.53 -13.12 40.73
N ASP A 486 14.41 -11.80 40.60
CA ASP A 486 15.21 -10.82 41.35
C ASP A 486 14.74 -10.64 42.80
N GLY A 487 13.61 -11.28 43.20
CA GLY A 487 13.06 -11.20 44.56
C GLY A 487 12.61 -9.78 44.95
N ASP A 488 12.45 -8.91 43.95
CA ASP A 488 12.04 -7.52 44.12
C ASP A 488 10.61 -7.51 44.68
N ASP A 489 10.36 -6.72 45.72
CA ASP A 489 9.05 -6.56 46.36
C ASP A 489 8.12 -5.84 45.38
N SER A 490 7.57 -6.61 44.43
CA SER A 490 6.98 -6.07 43.22
C SER A 490 5.64 -5.41 43.51
N ASP A 491 5.42 -4.22 42.95
CA ASP A 491 4.11 -3.55 42.86
C ASP A 491 3.00 -4.40 42.18
N LEU A 492 3.30 -5.64 41.76
CA LEU A 492 2.39 -6.58 41.12
C LEU A 492 2.00 -7.72 42.06
N SER A 493 0.70 -7.85 42.31
CA SER A 493 0.13 -9.01 42.99
C SER A 493 0.30 -10.31 42.16
N ALA A 494 0.21 -11.45 42.84
CA ALA A 494 0.22 -12.77 42.18
C ALA A 494 -0.90 -12.89 41.13
N GLU A 495 -2.06 -12.27 41.38
CA GLU A 495 -3.17 -12.25 40.44
C GLU A 495 -2.88 -11.36 39.22
N ALA A 496 -2.32 -10.17 39.41
CA ALA A 496 -1.91 -9.30 38.30
C ALA A 496 -0.83 -9.97 37.42
N THR A 497 0.11 -10.67 38.06
CA THR A 497 1.12 -11.49 37.40
C THR A 497 0.47 -12.58 36.55
N ARG A 498 -0.49 -13.33 37.11
CA ARG A 498 -1.22 -14.37 36.38
C ARG A 498 -1.95 -13.80 35.15
N ILE A 499 -2.67 -12.70 35.31
CA ILE A 499 -3.37 -12.03 34.20
C ILE A 499 -2.40 -11.68 33.06
N LEU A 500 -1.26 -11.07 33.38
CA LEU A 500 -0.25 -10.68 32.39
C LEU A 500 0.37 -11.87 31.66
N VAL A 501 0.67 -12.95 32.39
CA VAL A 501 1.21 -14.19 31.83
C VAL A 501 0.20 -14.86 30.91
N ASP A 502 -1.04 -15.04 31.38
CA ASP A 502 -2.11 -15.70 30.63
C ASP A 502 -2.45 -14.93 29.35
N GLU A 503 -2.59 -13.60 29.43
CA GLU A 503 -2.84 -12.74 28.27
C GLU A 503 -1.70 -12.83 27.25
N SER A 504 -0.44 -12.85 27.71
CA SER A 504 0.73 -12.96 26.84
C SER A 504 0.83 -14.33 26.17
N GLN A 505 0.64 -15.42 26.92
CA GLN A 505 0.67 -16.78 26.38
C GLN A 505 -0.45 -17.01 25.37
N LYS A 506 -1.66 -16.52 25.65
CA LYS A 506 -2.80 -16.58 24.72
C LYS A 506 -2.50 -15.85 23.41
N ILE A 507 -1.80 -14.72 23.45
CA ILE A 507 -1.43 -13.99 22.24
C ILE A 507 -0.41 -14.76 21.39
N LEU A 508 0.57 -15.41 22.03
CA LEU A 508 1.52 -16.26 21.31
C LEU A 508 0.82 -17.48 20.71
N SER A 509 -0.12 -18.10 21.43
CA SER A 509 -0.89 -19.24 20.92
C SER A 509 -1.81 -18.85 19.75
N LEU A 510 -2.43 -17.66 19.78
CA LEU A 510 -3.23 -17.15 18.67
C LEU A 510 -2.43 -17.05 17.36
N ILE A 511 -1.11 -16.82 17.43
CA ILE A 511 -0.29 -16.77 16.21
C ILE A 511 -0.22 -18.14 15.56
N SER A 512 0.04 -19.18 16.34
CA SER A 512 0.20 -20.54 15.82
C SER A 512 -1.11 -21.24 15.48
N PHE A 513 -2.18 -20.99 16.24
CA PHE A 513 -3.45 -21.69 16.07
C PHE A 513 -4.50 -20.94 15.26
N GLU A 514 -4.39 -19.60 15.14
CA GLU A 514 -5.35 -18.81 14.37
C GLU A 514 -4.68 -18.12 13.17
N ILE A 515 -3.61 -17.34 13.39
CA ILE A 515 -2.99 -16.54 12.33
C ILE A 515 -2.31 -17.42 11.27
N ARG A 516 -1.56 -18.45 11.69
CA ARG A 516 -0.88 -19.37 10.76
C ARG A 516 -1.89 -20.12 9.88
N PRO A 517 -2.90 -20.85 10.42
CA PRO A 517 -3.92 -21.49 9.58
C PRO A 517 -4.69 -20.50 8.70
N LEU A 518 -5.05 -19.33 9.24
CA LEU A 518 -5.72 -18.28 8.47
C LEU A 518 -4.87 -17.81 7.28
N PHE A 519 -3.57 -17.59 7.48
CA PHE A 519 -2.65 -17.19 6.42
C PHE A 519 -2.63 -18.22 5.29
N PHE A 520 -2.45 -19.49 5.61
CA PHE A 520 -2.41 -20.55 4.60
C PHE A 520 -3.77 -20.74 3.93
N GLN A 521 -4.88 -20.68 4.68
CA GLN A 521 -6.23 -20.71 4.11
C GLN A 521 -6.48 -19.56 3.10
N LEU A 522 -5.93 -18.38 3.35
CA LEU A 522 -6.09 -17.22 2.46
C LEU A 522 -5.23 -17.31 1.20
N VAL A 523 -4.11 -18.02 1.25
CA VAL A 523 -3.17 -18.18 0.14
C VAL A 523 -3.55 -19.37 -0.73
N ASP A 524 -3.93 -20.49 -0.11
CA ASP A 524 -4.22 -21.75 -0.77
C ASP A 524 -5.50 -21.68 -1.61
N ALA A 525 -5.53 -22.35 -2.75
CA ALA A 525 -6.72 -22.46 -3.59
C ALA A 525 -7.45 -23.78 -3.30
N PRO A 526 -8.75 -23.76 -2.97
CA PRO A 526 -9.52 -24.99 -2.87
C PRO A 526 -9.80 -25.52 -4.29
N VAL A 527 -8.89 -26.30 -4.87
CA VAL A 527 -9.04 -26.88 -6.22
C VAL A 527 -9.08 -28.40 -6.13
N GLU A 528 -10.14 -29.01 -6.64
CA GLU A 528 -10.23 -30.46 -6.78
C GLU A 528 -9.19 -30.99 -7.78
N PRO A 529 -8.65 -32.20 -7.59
CA PRO A 529 -7.55 -32.73 -8.41
C PRO A 529 -7.83 -32.75 -9.93
N ALA A 530 -9.10 -32.86 -10.33
CA ALA A 530 -9.51 -32.89 -11.73
C ALA A 530 -9.36 -31.54 -12.47
N ASP A 531 -9.37 -30.41 -11.74
CA ASP A 531 -9.40 -29.05 -12.30
C ASP A 531 -8.05 -28.30 -12.19
N GLN A 532 -7.01 -28.95 -11.64
CA GLN A 532 -5.71 -28.34 -11.34
C GLN A 532 -4.94 -27.85 -12.58
N SER A 533 -5.24 -28.35 -13.79
CA SER A 533 -4.57 -27.91 -15.01
C SER A 533 -5.13 -26.60 -15.59
N ILE A 534 -6.31 -26.16 -15.13
CA ILE A 534 -7.03 -24.99 -15.67
C ILE A 534 -7.14 -23.88 -14.61
N MET A 535 -7.26 -24.24 -13.33
CA MET A 535 -7.51 -23.28 -12.25
C MET A 535 -6.21 -22.77 -11.58
N PRO A 536 -6.20 -21.53 -11.05
CA PRO A 536 -5.08 -21.01 -10.28
C PRO A 536 -4.78 -21.90 -9.08
N ARG A 537 -3.51 -22.24 -8.88
CA ARG A 537 -3.04 -23.05 -7.75
C ARG A 537 -3.05 -22.29 -6.41
N LEU A 538 -3.11 -20.95 -6.46
CA LEU A 538 -3.20 -20.08 -5.29
C LEU A 538 -4.40 -19.14 -5.43
N SER A 539 -5.22 -19.01 -4.37
CA SER A 539 -6.26 -17.97 -4.27
C SER A 539 -5.65 -16.57 -4.30
N MET A 540 -4.46 -16.45 -3.71
CA MET A 540 -3.72 -15.21 -3.63
C MET A 540 -2.22 -15.49 -3.58
N ALA A 541 -1.47 -15.09 -4.61
CA ALA A 541 0.00 -15.16 -4.58
C ALA A 541 0.58 -14.11 -3.60
N PRO A 542 1.26 -14.51 -2.50
CA PRO A 542 1.87 -13.57 -1.58
C PRO A 542 3.10 -12.89 -2.21
N GLY A 543 3.14 -11.56 -2.15
CA GLY A 543 4.32 -10.81 -2.55
C GLY A 543 5.44 -10.90 -1.49
N PRO A 544 6.70 -10.53 -1.83
CA PRO A 544 7.84 -10.62 -0.92
C PRO A 544 7.65 -9.91 0.44
N ALA A 545 6.95 -8.78 0.46
CA ALA A 545 6.67 -8.07 1.72
C ALA A 545 5.72 -8.84 2.66
N MET A 546 4.78 -9.60 2.08
CA MET A 546 3.85 -10.47 2.82
C MET A 546 4.60 -11.67 3.38
N LEU A 547 5.45 -12.32 2.57
CA LEU A 547 6.32 -13.41 3.00
C LEU A 547 7.26 -12.96 4.14
N HIS A 548 7.85 -11.77 4.02
CA HIS A 548 8.70 -11.20 5.06
C HIS A 548 7.94 -10.94 6.36
N ALA A 549 6.72 -10.39 6.27
CA ALA A 549 5.87 -10.18 7.43
C ALA A 549 5.47 -11.51 8.10
N ALA A 550 5.22 -12.56 7.31
CA ALA A 550 4.87 -13.89 7.81
C ALA A 550 6.05 -14.54 8.57
N ILE A 551 7.26 -14.57 7.99
CA ILE A 551 8.48 -15.05 8.68
C ILE A 551 8.69 -14.34 10.00
N ARG A 552 8.56 -13.00 10.01
CA ARG A 552 8.71 -12.22 11.24
C ARG A 552 7.64 -12.55 12.26
N CYS A 553 6.38 -12.67 11.84
CA CYS A 553 5.25 -13.00 12.71
C CYS A 553 5.45 -14.37 13.38
N PHE A 554 5.73 -15.41 12.59
CA PHE A 554 5.95 -16.76 13.10
C PHE A 554 7.22 -16.84 13.95
N GLY A 555 8.32 -16.25 13.50
CA GLY A 555 9.57 -16.20 14.26
C GLY A 555 9.44 -15.47 15.59
N ALA A 556 8.66 -14.39 15.67
CA ALA A 556 8.39 -13.71 16.94
C ALA A 556 7.56 -14.56 17.91
N ALA A 557 6.82 -15.56 17.43
CA ALA A 557 6.11 -16.52 18.27
C ALA A 557 6.94 -17.79 18.58
N ASN A 558 8.15 -17.96 18.01
CA ASN A 558 8.85 -19.25 17.91
C ASN A 558 8.03 -20.34 17.20
N ASP A 559 7.16 -19.95 16.28
CA ASP A 559 6.40 -20.86 15.45
C ASP A 559 7.27 -21.37 14.29
N PHE A 560 8.19 -22.27 14.61
CA PHE A 560 9.13 -22.83 13.64
C PHE A 560 8.44 -23.72 12.60
N GLU A 561 7.35 -24.39 12.98
CA GLU A 561 6.51 -25.16 12.05
C GLU A 561 5.90 -24.23 10.98
N GLY A 562 5.37 -23.06 11.36
CA GLY A 562 4.88 -22.07 10.41
C GLY A 562 5.96 -21.53 9.48
N ILE A 563 7.20 -21.40 9.95
CA ILE A 563 8.35 -21.06 9.09
C ILE A 563 8.63 -22.18 8.07
N VAL A 564 8.63 -23.45 8.49
CA VAL A 564 8.84 -24.59 7.58
C VAL A 564 7.73 -24.68 6.53
N GLU A 565 6.47 -24.55 6.93
CA GLU A 565 5.33 -24.54 6.01
C GLU A 565 5.45 -23.40 4.99
N LEU A 566 5.91 -22.22 5.43
CA LEU A 566 6.11 -21.08 4.54
C LEU A 566 7.25 -21.32 3.55
N MET A 567 8.35 -21.95 3.98
CA MET A 567 9.45 -22.36 3.09
C MET A 567 9.00 -23.39 2.06
N ARG A 568 8.13 -24.34 2.43
CA ARG A 568 7.53 -25.32 1.51
C ARG A 568 6.60 -24.65 0.51
N LEU A 569 5.72 -23.76 0.96
CA LEU A 569 4.87 -22.95 0.10
C LEU A 569 5.72 -22.18 -0.93
N MET A 570 6.81 -21.55 -0.49
CA MET A 570 7.72 -20.81 -1.36
C MET A 570 8.35 -21.69 -2.44
N ARG A 571 8.68 -22.95 -2.10
CA ARG A 571 9.23 -23.94 -3.04
C ARG A 571 8.18 -24.40 -4.04
N ASP A 572 7.00 -24.80 -3.53
CA ASP A 572 5.96 -25.47 -4.30
C ASP A 572 5.24 -24.53 -5.28
N TYR A 573 5.22 -23.23 -4.97
CA TYR A 573 4.56 -22.19 -5.76
C TYR A 573 5.52 -21.11 -6.25
N TRP A 574 6.80 -21.44 -6.45
CA TRP A 574 7.82 -20.47 -6.86
C TRP A 574 7.44 -19.70 -8.13
N THR A 575 6.83 -20.35 -9.12
CA THR A 575 6.47 -19.71 -10.40
C THR A 575 5.51 -18.55 -10.18
N GLU A 576 4.45 -18.77 -9.41
CA GLU A 576 3.41 -17.80 -9.07
C GLU A 576 3.98 -16.67 -8.18
N LEU A 577 4.84 -17.02 -7.22
CA LEU A 577 5.51 -16.07 -6.34
C LEU A 577 6.51 -15.19 -7.08
N ASN A 578 7.30 -15.77 -7.99
CA ASN A 578 8.27 -15.05 -8.80
C ASN A 578 7.56 -14.08 -9.75
N ALA A 579 6.40 -14.46 -10.31
CA ALA A 579 5.57 -13.55 -11.08
C ALA A 579 5.14 -12.33 -10.26
N ALA A 580 4.71 -12.53 -9.00
CA ALA A 580 4.37 -11.42 -8.09
C ALA A 580 5.62 -10.58 -7.73
N LEU A 581 6.76 -11.22 -7.52
CA LEU A 581 8.04 -10.61 -7.18
C LEU A 581 8.52 -9.67 -8.30
N VAL A 582 8.49 -10.10 -9.56
CA VAL A 582 8.90 -9.29 -10.73
C VAL A 582 8.01 -8.04 -10.90
N GLN A 583 6.77 -8.09 -10.42
CA GLN A 583 5.89 -6.91 -10.44
C GLN A 583 6.23 -5.89 -9.36
N ASP A 584 6.93 -6.28 -8.28
CA ASP A 584 7.36 -5.40 -7.20
C ASP A 584 8.66 -4.66 -7.52
N ARG A 585 8.66 -3.32 -7.33
CA ARG A 585 9.82 -2.44 -7.60
C ARG A 585 11.10 -2.89 -6.87
N ASN A 586 10.96 -3.41 -5.64
CA ASN A 586 12.06 -3.95 -4.83
C ASN A 586 11.84 -5.45 -4.55
N GLY A 587 11.21 -6.18 -5.47
CA GLY A 587 10.80 -7.57 -5.23
C GLY A 587 11.97 -8.47 -4.84
N GLN A 588 13.05 -8.44 -5.63
CA GLN A 588 14.25 -9.24 -5.38
C GLN A 588 14.95 -8.86 -4.06
N VAL A 589 15.14 -7.56 -3.82
CA VAL A 589 15.72 -7.06 -2.56
C VAL A 589 14.87 -7.50 -1.36
N MET A 590 13.55 -7.36 -1.44
CA MET A 590 12.66 -7.77 -0.36
C MET A 590 12.67 -9.29 -0.18
N PHE A 591 12.81 -10.07 -1.26
CA PHE A 591 12.93 -11.52 -1.18
C PHE A 591 14.23 -11.96 -0.48
N ARG A 592 15.37 -11.33 -0.77
CA ARG A 592 16.60 -11.55 0.02
C ARG A 592 16.38 -11.27 1.51
N ARG A 593 15.59 -10.24 1.85
CA ARG A 593 15.22 -9.96 3.25
C ARG A 593 14.31 -11.01 3.86
N VAL A 594 13.50 -11.73 3.07
CA VAL A 594 12.75 -12.90 3.54
C VAL A 594 13.74 -13.96 4.02
N LEU A 595 14.70 -14.34 3.18
CA LEU A 595 15.70 -15.35 3.51
C LEU A 595 16.57 -14.94 4.71
N ALA A 596 17.06 -13.70 4.74
CA ALA A 596 17.86 -13.18 5.85
C ALA A 596 17.06 -13.14 7.17
N ALA A 597 15.76 -12.80 7.10
CA ALA A 597 14.88 -12.91 8.26
C ALA A 597 14.70 -14.35 8.70
N THR A 598 14.54 -15.29 7.76
CA THR A 598 14.42 -16.72 8.08
C THR A 598 15.64 -17.19 8.86
N GLN A 599 16.86 -16.93 8.36
CA GLN A 599 18.10 -17.30 9.06
C GLN A 599 18.17 -16.69 10.47
N LEU A 600 17.90 -15.38 10.59
CA LEU A 600 17.90 -14.71 11.89
C LEU A 600 16.95 -15.38 12.89
N PHE A 601 15.72 -15.68 12.47
CA PHE A 601 14.72 -16.26 13.37
C PHE A 601 14.96 -17.75 13.65
N LEU A 602 15.66 -18.50 12.80
CA LEU A 602 16.08 -19.86 13.12
C LEU A 602 17.17 -19.86 14.21
N THR A 603 18.15 -18.96 14.05
CA THR A 603 19.29 -18.89 14.97
C THR A 603 18.89 -18.28 16.31
N VAL A 604 18.22 -17.13 16.31
CA VAL A 604 17.94 -16.34 17.53
C VAL A 604 16.49 -16.49 18.02
N GLY A 605 15.58 -17.01 17.20
CA GLY A 605 14.16 -17.10 17.55
C GLY A 605 13.53 -15.74 17.86
N GLY A 606 12.55 -15.75 18.76
CA GLY A 606 11.79 -14.58 19.16
C GLY A 606 12.62 -13.49 19.85
N ASP A 607 13.85 -13.78 20.28
CA ASP A 607 14.77 -12.76 20.81
C ASP A 607 15.15 -11.73 19.73
N ALA A 608 15.14 -12.10 18.44
CA ALA A 608 15.33 -11.19 17.31
C ALA A 608 14.21 -10.14 17.15
N ALA A 609 13.10 -10.33 17.86
CA ALA A 609 11.98 -9.40 17.92
C ALA A 609 11.99 -8.54 19.20
N ARG A 610 12.94 -8.71 20.12
CA ARG A 610 12.98 -7.92 21.37
C ARG A 610 13.16 -6.43 21.12
N ARG A 611 12.48 -5.63 21.95
CA ARG A 611 12.39 -4.17 21.81
C ARG A 611 13.22 -3.44 22.87
N ASP A 612 13.51 -4.14 23.96
CA ASP A 612 14.43 -3.73 25.03
C ASP A 612 15.90 -3.89 24.62
N LEU A 613 16.18 -4.67 23.57
CA LEU A 613 17.52 -4.85 23.02
C LEU A 613 17.82 -3.85 21.90
N SER A 614 19.05 -3.32 21.90
CA SER A 614 19.57 -2.56 20.77
C SER A 614 19.80 -3.47 19.57
N ARG A 615 19.89 -2.90 18.37
CA ARG A 615 20.22 -3.68 17.15
C ARG A 615 21.60 -4.31 17.24
N GLU A 616 22.53 -3.60 17.85
CA GLU A 616 23.89 -4.08 18.07
C GLU A 616 23.87 -5.33 18.97
N HIS A 617 23.07 -5.30 20.04
CA HIS A 617 22.96 -6.45 20.91
C HIS A 617 22.27 -7.65 20.22
N ILE A 618 21.25 -7.40 19.38
CA ILE A 618 20.65 -8.47 18.56
C ILE A 618 21.68 -9.04 17.57
N ARG A 619 22.53 -8.19 16.99
CA ARG A 619 23.64 -8.60 16.11
C ARG A 619 24.64 -9.46 16.86
N GLU A 620 25.06 -9.05 18.07
CA GLU A 620 25.97 -9.81 18.92
C GLU A 620 25.42 -11.20 19.26
N ILE A 621 24.15 -11.30 19.67
CA ILE A 621 23.49 -12.58 19.93
C ILE A 621 23.52 -13.44 18.67
N PHE A 622 23.11 -12.89 17.53
CA PHE A 622 23.11 -13.62 16.25
C PHE A 622 24.50 -14.13 15.88
N VAL A 623 25.53 -13.28 15.93
CA VAL A 623 26.91 -13.65 15.56
C VAL A 623 27.45 -14.74 16.49
N ASN A 624 27.20 -14.64 17.79
CA ASN A 624 27.64 -15.63 18.76
C ASN A 624 26.97 -16.98 18.51
N ASP A 625 25.64 -17.00 18.38
CA ASP A 625 24.86 -18.22 18.16
C ASP A 625 25.20 -18.86 16.81
N PHE A 626 25.27 -18.06 15.74
CA PHE A 626 25.61 -18.52 14.40
C PHE A 626 27.02 -19.12 14.35
N SER A 627 28.01 -18.46 14.97
CA SER A 627 29.40 -18.93 14.98
C SER A 627 29.57 -20.20 15.82
N ALA A 628 28.76 -20.36 16.86
CA ALA A 628 28.73 -21.57 17.68
C ALA A 628 27.96 -22.73 17.01
N GLY A 629 27.28 -22.50 15.89
CA GLY A 629 26.37 -23.48 15.28
C GLY A 629 25.16 -23.79 16.16
N HIS A 630 24.77 -22.83 17.00
CA HIS A 630 23.63 -22.94 17.90
C HIS A 630 22.42 -22.27 17.26
N ASP A 631 21.39 -23.06 16.94
CA ASP A 631 20.11 -22.53 16.50
C ASP A 631 19.07 -22.68 17.61
N LYS A 632 18.21 -21.66 17.75
CA LYS A 632 17.04 -21.72 18.62
C LYS A 632 16.00 -22.73 18.12
N ALA A 633 15.90 -22.89 16.80
CA ALA A 633 15.08 -23.90 16.17
C ALA A 633 15.68 -25.31 16.38
N GLU A 634 14.82 -26.32 16.47
CA GLU A 634 15.28 -27.70 16.60
C GLU A 634 16.12 -28.14 15.38
N PRO A 635 17.17 -28.98 15.55
CA PRO A 635 18.03 -29.39 14.44
C PRO A 635 17.29 -30.04 13.26
N GLY A 636 16.16 -30.70 13.50
CA GLY A 636 15.30 -31.25 12.45
C GLY A 636 14.70 -30.17 11.55
N VAL A 637 14.22 -29.07 12.14
CA VAL A 637 13.65 -27.92 11.43
C VAL A 637 14.72 -27.23 10.59
N VAL A 638 15.88 -26.97 11.20
CA VAL A 638 17.01 -26.34 10.52
C VAL A 638 17.42 -27.14 9.29
N ARG A 639 17.64 -28.45 9.43
CA ARG A 639 18.01 -29.34 8.31
C ARG A 639 16.97 -29.33 7.18
N GLU A 640 15.69 -29.34 7.50
CA GLU A 640 14.62 -29.29 6.49
C GLU A 640 14.65 -27.97 5.70
N ILE A 641 14.84 -26.84 6.37
CA ILE A 641 14.91 -25.53 5.71
C ILE A 641 16.13 -25.43 4.81
N TYR A 642 17.31 -25.85 5.29
CA TYR A 642 18.52 -25.89 4.47
C TYR A 642 18.37 -26.79 3.25
N LYS A 643 17.73 -27.95 3.40
CA LYS A 643 17.43 -28.84 2.27
C LYS A 643 16.53 -28.18 1.23
N ILE A 644 15.49 -27.46 1.67
CA ILE A 644 14.61 -26.71 0.75
C ILE A 644 15.40 -25.60 0.04
N ALA A 645 16.20 -24.84 0.78
CA ALA A 645 16.99 -23.75 0.24
C ALA A 645 18.02 -24.22 -0.80
N GLN A 646 18.75 -25.30 -0.50
CA GLN A 646 19.73 -25.89 -1.40
C GLN A 646 19.06 -26.39 -2.69
N ALA A 647 17.88 -27.00 -2.60
CA ALA A 647 17.12 -27.45 -3.76
C ALA A 647 16.61 -26.31 -4.65
N MET A 648 16.61 -25.07 -4.15
CA MET A 648 16.09 -23.88 -4.83
C MET A 648 17.19 -22.83 -5.08
N GLU A 649 18.47 -23.19 -4.96
CA GLU A 649 19.59 -22.25 -5.07
C GLU A 649 19.63 -21.53 -6.44
N ASP A 650 19.27 -22.23 -7.52
CA ASP A 650 19.16 -21.70 -8.88
C ASP A 650 18.10 -20.59 -9.02
N LYS A 651 17.09 -20.63 -8.16
CA LYS A 651 15.92 -19.74 -8.19
C LYS A 651 15.98 -18.65 -7.12
N TRP A 652 16.40 -18.99 -5.91
CA TRP A 652 16.42 -18.11 -4.75
C TRP A 652 17.77 -17.39 -4.57
N GLY A 653 18.79 -17.86 -5.28
CA GLY A 653 20.19 -17.55 -4.98
C GLY A 653 20.69 -18.32 -3.77
N GLN A 654 21.95 -18.07 -3.42
CA GLN A 654 22.61 -18.71 -2.29
C GLN A 654 21.91 -18.37 -0.96
N TRP A 655 21.95 -19.31 -0.01
CA TRP A 655 21.47 -19.05 1.34
C TRP A 655 22.20 -17.86 1.97
N PRO A 656 21.53 -17.01 2.78
CA PRO A 656 22.14 -15.78 3.29
C PRO A 656 23.41 -16.03 4.10
N THR A 657 24.43 -15.21 3.85
CA THR A 657 25.66 -15.20 4.65
C THR A 657 25.44 -14.50 5.99
N MET A 658 26.39 -14.68 6.93
CA MET A 658 26.40 -13.93 8.19
C MET A 658 26.30 -12.42 7.94
N GLU A 659 27.14 -11.88 7.05
CA GLU A 659 27.18 -10.47 6.70
C GLU A 659 25.83 -9.96 6.16
N GLU A 660 25.14 -10.75 5.34
CA GLU A 660 23.81 -10.38 4.84
C GLU A 660 22.77 -10.28 5.96
N VAL A 661 22.82 -11.18 6.94
CA VAL A 661 21.91 -11.15 8.09
C VAL A 661 22.23 -9.99 9.01
N GLU A 662 23.52 -9.70 9.26
CA GLU A 662 23.95 -8.52 10.01
C GLU A 662 23.47 -7.23 9.32
N ASN A 663 23.68 -7.11 8.02
CA ASN A 663 23.18 -5.99 7.22
C ASN A 663 21.65 -5.88 7.30
N TYR A 664 20.92 -6.99 7.35
CA TYR A 664 19.47 -7.00 7.55
C TYR A 664 19.06 -6.49 8.94
N ILE A 665 19.79 -6.85 9.99
CA ILE A 665 19.57 -6.38 11.37
C ILE A 665 19.79 -4.86 11.44
N MET A 666 20.93 -4.39 10.90
CA MET A 666 21.36 -3.00 10.99
C MET A 666 20.54 -2.05 10.10
N ASN A 667 20.15 -2.48 8.89
CA ASN A 667 19.39 -1.67 7.94
C ASN A 667 17.87 -1.68 8.14
N ARG A 668 17.35 -2.10 9.30
CA ARG A 668 15.94 -1.83 9.64
C ARG A 668 15.75 -0.31 9.61
N LYS A 669 14.91 0.25 8.74
CA LYS A 669 14.59 1.69 8.80
C LYS A 669 14.14 2.02 10.23
N GLU A 670 14.79 2.97 10.88
CA GLU A 670 14.19 3.60 12.06
C GLU A 670 12.81 4.11 11.63
N ARG A 671 11.78 3.81 12.41
CA ARG A 671 10.55 4.59 12.32
C ARG A 671 10.92 5.96 12.87
N SER A 672 11.49 6.82 12.03
CA SER A 672 11.60 8.24 12.33
C SER A 672 10.18 8.70 12.67
N GLY A 673 9.97 9.05 13.94
CA GLY A 673 8.71 9.58 14.44
C GLY A 673 8.50 11.00 13.93
N LYS A 674 8.35 11.16 12.61
CA LYS A 674 7.94 12.41 11.99
C LYS A 674 6.84 12.13 10.98
N LEU A 675 5.61 12.32 11.46
CA LEU A 675 4.54 13.02 10.77
C LEU A 675 3.75 13.77 11.84
#